data_AF-Q54BY9-F1
#
_entry.id   AF-Q54BY9-F1
#
_cell.length_a   1.000
_cell.length_b   1.000
_cell.length_c   1.000
_cell.angle_alpha   90.00
_cell.angle_beta   90.00
_cell.angle_gamma   90.00
#
_symmetry.space_group_name_H-M   'P 1'
#
loop_
_entity.id
_entity.type
_entity.pdbx_description
1 polymer ?
#
loop_
_entity_poly.entity_id
_entity_poly.type
_entity_poly.pdbx_seq_one_letter_code
_entity_poly.pdbx_strand_id
1 'polypeptide(L)'
;MIFLFKTSNKYFYLLGVGGSCFLGFVFLYFLKKSYNNKNNKFIESDNNNKNNFEKEEKEMSQQLIEIRKKINDYSKLKYPTKQGILFKKSRYLKEWRNRFFVIEEDILYYFDIEKGNNSNKPIGTPLGIFNLLNCSFTLITNEKRSPLVFKIQEENGTNKDYKNCLISCESAEEFNQWFQLLPQIKQTMDRKKDLVIKLQALSRKKLQQKKYQQLKESALTIQRFYHLYEGERKLARFIFNVIKVQSYARCFIDRMRYKKIKEEIMVIQSHFQVIKAKNRLEKEFMRRRIAQELLSTEKSYVYNLKLIIDIFIRPLINFNSIEQRVLSVSEISGVFGNWERLYKINSDLLVLIQCKLDNWSIDQTIGDLFIENTDSLFEYTPYVTNYDHSRKLLAKLTSGNTNFRNFLDAAQRDKRSKYLDISSFLIQPIQRLPRYELLLRDLLKSTSTLHKDHKYLSKGIVKIKEITMYVNDQQKERENLSQVIQIQKELIMDNIKLSFSSATRLIREGEIKVSKKKTWNYMYLFNSQLVIIQKKDDKKLVKEVIQLEQLGIRDDNSSSSNTITNDSGTDLLNNSSNNLLLLSSTISSPDLSSSGTNAINTSSQALPIGTIGNKFKLIISSKTEISLYFDTPEEKNNWFADIAITLNRLETQKKNFEKSINLQTIN
;
A
#
# COMPACT_ATOMS: atom_id res chain seq x y z
N MET A 1 0.61 -24.57 14.95
CA MET A 1 0.57 -25.87 15.64
C MET A 1 1.10 -25.65 17.06
N ILE A 2 0.22 -25.40 18.04
CA ILE A 2 0.59 -25.33 19.46
C ILE A 2 0.62 -26.79 19.95
N PHE A 3 1.80 -27.39 20.07
CA PHE A 3 1.93 -28.76 20.59
C PHE A 3 1.89 -28.72 22.12
N LEU A 4 0.73 -29.04 22.69
CA LEU A 4 0.54 -29.23 24.13
C LEU A 4 1.19 -30.56 24.57
N PHE A 5 2.36 -30.49 25.20
CA PHE A 5 3.00 -31.66 25.81
C PHE A 5 2.58 -31.80 27.28
N LYS A 6 1.86 -32.89 27.58
CA LYS A 6 1.41 -33.27 28.93
C LYS A 6 2.49 -34.12 29.59
N THR A 7 3.31 -33.54 30.47
CA THR A 7 4.13 -34.31 31.42
C THR A 7 3.67 -34.02 32.85
N SER A 8 2.92 -34.98 33.38
CA SER A 8 2.52 -35.28 34.76
C SER A 8 2.30 -34.19 35.83
N ASN A 9 2.24 -32.88 35.58
CA ASN A 9 1.38 -31.89 36.32
C ASN A 9 1.56 -30.39 36.00
N LYS A 10 2.32 -29.93 34.98
CA LYS A 10 2.31 -28.49 34.60
C LYS A 10 2.41 -28.27 33.09
N TYR A 11 1.62 -27.32 32.58
CA TYR A 11 1.63 -26.87 31.17
C TYR A 11 2.72 -25.81 30.99
N PHE A 12 3.70 -26.06 30.14
CA PHE A 12 4.66 -25.04 29.72
C PHE A 12 4.40 -24.62 28.28
N TYR A 13 4.12 -23.33 28.10
CA TYR A 13 4.03 -22.64 26.81
C TYR A 13 5.44 -22.19 26.42
N LEU A 14 5.95 -22.63 25.27
CA LEU A 14 7.07 -21.93 24.64
C LEU A 14 6.81 -21.73 23.15
N LEU A 15 6.50 -20.46 22.83
CA LEU A 15 6.62 -19.84 21.53
C LEU A 15 8.11 -19.62 21.24
N GLY A 16 8.62 -20.05 20.07
CA GLY A 16 9.98 -19.68 19.68
C GLY A 16 10.58 -20.56 18.60
N VAL A 17 10.66 -20.00 17.40
CA VAL A 17 11.22 -20.55 16.17
C VAL A 17 12.72 -20.81 16.35
N GLY A 18 13.18 -22.08 16.30
CA GLY A 18 14.61 -22.42 16.28
C GLY A 18 15.05 -23.71 17.00
N GLY A 19 14.17 -24.39 17.75
CA GLY A 19 14.56 -25.53 18.60
C GLY A 19 14.40 -26.95 18.04
N SER A 20 14.10 -27.13 16.75
CA SER A 20 13.71 -28.46 16.21
C SER A 20 14.83 -29.52 16.27
N CYS A 21 16.10 -29.12 16.19
CA CYS A 21 17.23 -30.06 16.33
C CYS A 21 17.53 -30.43 17.78
N PHE A 22 17.29 -29.53 18.74
CA PHE A 22 17.57 -29.78 20.15
C PHE A 22 16.54 -30.73 20.78
N LEU A 23 15.27 -30.61 20.39
CA LEU A 23 14.19 -31.51 20.84
C LEU A 23 14.39 -32.96 20.39
N GLY A 24 14.96 -33.20 19.20
CA GLY A 24 15.25 -34.56 18.71
C GLY A 24 16.30 -35.28 19.55
N PHE A 25 17.36 -34.57 19.96
CA PHE A 25 18.40 -35.12 20.81
C PHE A 25 17.94 -35.36 22.25
N VAL A 26 17.16 -34.44 22.82
CA VAL A 26 16.59 -34.62 24.18
C VAL A 26 15.62 -35.79 24.21
N PHE A 27 14.78 -35.96 23.18
CA PHE A 27 13.84 -37.08 23.09
C PHE A 27 14.55 -38.44 22.95
N LEU A 28 15.60 -38.52 22.12
CA LEU A 28 16.41 -39.74 21.99
C LEU A 28 17.20 -40.07 23.26
N TYR A 29 17.73 -39.07 23.96
CA TYR A 29 18.41 -39.27 25.25
C TYR A 29 17.44 -39.80 26.32
N PHE A 30 16.23 -39.25 26.42
CA PHE A 30 15.22 -39.73 27.35
C PHE A 30 14.73 -41.15 27.02
N LEU A 31 14.56 -41.48 25.74
CA LEU A 31 14.23 -42.85 25.32
C LEU A 31 15.35 -43.83 25.69
N LYS A 32 16.62 -43.48 25.47
CA LYS A 32 17.77 -44.32 25.84
C LYS A 32 17.87 -44.50 27.36
N LYS A 33 17.66 -43.44 28.14
CA LYS A 33 17.68 -43.51 29.62
C LYS A 33 16.52 -44.34 30.15
N SER A 34 15.32 -44.19 29.61
CA SER A 34 14.13 -44.96 30.01
C SER A 34 14.27 -46.45 29.65
N TYR A 35 14.83 -46.76 28.49
CA TYR A 35 15.11 -48.13 28.06
C TYR A 35 16.15 -48.82 28.97
N ASN A 36 17.26 -48.13 29.27
CA ASN A 36 18.29 -48.67 30.18
C ASN A 36 17.76 -48.89 31.60
N ASN A 37 16.92 -47.98 32.12
CA ASN A 37 16.36 -48.12 33.46
C ASN A 37 15.36 -49.28 33.58
N LYS A 38 14.62 -49.58 32.50
CA LYS A 38 13.73 -50.76 32.45
C LYS A 38 14.51 -52.07 32.36
N ASN A 39 15.57 -52.12 31.55
CA ASN A 39 16.41 -53.32 31.45
C ASN A 39 17.11 -53.64 32.79
N ASN A 40 17.64 -52.64 33.49
CA ASN A 40 18.28 -52.87 34.80
C ASN A 40 17.30 -53.41 35.84
N LYS A 41 16.07 -52.88 35.91
CA LYS A 41 15.04 -53.40 36.82
C LYS A 41 14.61 -54.84 36.49
N PHE A 42 14.59 -55.20 35.20
CA PHE A 42 14.23 -56.56 34.79
C PHE A 42 15.34 -57.56 35.17
N ILE A 43 16.60 -57.19 34.95
CA ILE A 43 17.77 -58.01 35.31
C ILE A 43 17.87 -58.21 36.83
N GLU A 44 17.62 -57.16 37.63
CA GLU A 44 17.58 -57.28 39.11
C GLU A 44 16.47 -58.22 39.59
N SER A 45 15.28 -58.18 38.95
CA SER A 45 14.16 -59.05 39.32
C SER A 45 14.39 -60.53 39.01
N ASP A 46 15.03 -60.84 37.89
CA ASP A 46 15.35 -62.23 37.52
C ASP A 46 16.47 -62.81 38.40
N ASN A 47 17.48 -62.01 38.76
CA ASN A 47 18.55 -62.45 39.65
C ASN A 47 18.04 -62.70 41.08
N ASN A 48 17.15 -61.84 41.60
CA ASN A 48 16.54 -62.06 42.92
C ASN A 48 15.67 -63.33 42.96
N ASN A 49 14.91 -63.61 41.89
CA ASN A 49 14.10 -64.82 41.82
C ASN A 49 14.93 -66.10 41.73
N LYS A 50 16.05 -66.10 41.00
CA LYS A 50 16.98 -67.24 40.97
C LYS A 50 17.63 -67.49 42.34
N ASN A 51 18.10 -66.44 43.00
CA ASN A 51 18.75 -66.55 44.31
C ASN A 51 17.79 -67.07 45.40
N ASN A 52 16.50 -66.69 45.36
CA ASN A 52 15.52 -67.20 46.32
C ASN A 52 15.21 -68.70 46.11
N PHE A 53 15.07 -69.15 44.85
CA PHE A 53 14.82 -70.56 44.55
C PHE A 53 15.96 -71.48 45.01
N GLU A 54 17.22 -71.08 44.76
CA GLU A 54 18.38 -71.87 45.20
C GLU A 54 18.52 -71.91 46.73
N LYS A 55 18.07 -70.86 47.42
CA LYS A 55 18.08 -70.79 48.89
C LYS A 55 17.02 -71.71 49.50
N GLU A 56 15.81 -71.71 48.95
CA GLU A 56 14.72 -72.61 49.38
C GLU A 56 15.06 -74.10 49.18
N GLU A 57 15.69 -74.47 48.05
CA GLU A 57 16.10 -75.86 47.80
C GLU A 57 17.19 -76.34 48.78
N LYS A 58 18.14 -75.46 49.14
CA LYS A 58 19.20 -75.78 50.12
C LYS A 58 18.65 -75.92 51.54
N GLU A 59 17.74 -75.03 51.94
CA GLU A 59 17.09 -75.10 53.26
C GLU A 59 16.25 -76.38 53.41
N MET A 60 15.46 -76.73 52.39
CA MET A 60 14.68 -77.98 52.35
C MET A 60 15.56 -79.23 52.43
N SER A 61 16.67 -79.25 51.71
CA SER A 61 17.62 -80.39 51.73
C SER A 61 18.30 -80.55 53.09
N GLN A 62 18.64 -79.43 53.75
CA GLN A 62 19.23 -79.45 55.10
C GLN A 62 18.22 -79.94 56.15
N GLN A 63 16.97 -79.49 56.09
CA GLN A 63 15.91 -79.94 57.00
C GLN A 63 15.67 -81.46 56.92
N LEU A 64 15.68 -82.03 55.71
CA LEU A 64 15.53 -83.48 55.50
C LEU A 64 16.69 -84.30 56.11
N ILE A 65 17.92 -83.79 56.04
CA ILE A 65 19.11 -84.44 56.63
C ILE A 65 19.04 -84.41 58.17
N GLU A 66 18.59 -83.30 58.75
CA GLU A 66 18.42 -83.20 60.22
C GLU A 66 17.35 -84.13 60.77
N ILE A 67 16.22 -84.27 60.08
CA ILE A 67 15.12 -85.16 60.52
C ILE A 67 15.61 -86.62 60.56
N ARG A 68 16.38 -87.06 59.56
CA ARG A 68 16.92 -88.44 59.49
C ARG A 68 17.90 -88.77 60.62
N LYS A 69 18.59 -87.78 61.19
CA LYS A 69 19.57 -87.99 62.28
C LYS A 69 18.96 -88.03 63.69
N LYS A 70 17.69 -87.65 63.88
CA LYS A 70 17.10 -87.45 65.23
C LYS A 70 16.42 -88.68 65.86
N ILE A 71 16.47 -89.86 65.25
CA ILE A 71 15.88 -91.10 65.80
C ILE A 71 16.92 -91.84 66.64
N ASN A 72 16.95 -91.55 67.95
CA ASN A 72 17.95 -92.09 68.89
C ASN A 72 17.43 -93.21 69.81
N ASP A 73 16.12 -93.49 69.85
CA ASP A 73 15.55 -94.49 70.77
C ASP A 73 14.30 -95.14 70.19
N TYR A 74 14.06 -96.42 70.55
CA TYR A 74 12.86 -97.17 70.18
C TYR A 74 11.56 -96.47 70.64
N SER A 75 11.58 -95.72 71.74
CA SER A 75 10.43 -94.98 72.28
C SER A 75 9.87 -93.90 71.33
N LYS A 76 10.62 -93.51 70.28
CA LYS A 76 10.18 -92.52 69.28
C LYS A 76 9.48 -93.12 68.07
N LEU A 77 9.55 -94.44 67.87
CA LEU A 77 8.85 -95.13 66.78
C LEU A 77 7.36 -95.20 67.17
N LYS A 78 6.52 -94.38 66.55
CA LYS A 78 5.12 -94.19 67.00
C LYS A 78 4.18 -95.27 66.45
N TYR A 79 4.46 -95.77 65.25
CA TYR A 79 3.58 -96.72 64.55
C TYR A 79 4.40 -97.83 63.88
N PRO A 80 4.90 -98.80 64.65
CA PRO A 80 5.60 -99.93 64.05
C PRO A 80 4.64 -100.75 63.18
N THR A 81 4.96 -100.87 61.89
CA THR A 81 4.19 -101.68 60.93
C THR A 81 4.30 -103.17 61.23
N LYS A 82 5.45 -103.60 61.76
CA LYS A 82 5.67 -104.94 62.33
C LYS A 82 6.84 -104.89 63.30
N GLN A 83 6.79 -105.69 64.36
CA GLN A 83 7.89 -105.86 65.31
C GLN A 83 7.99 -107.31 65.78
N GLY A 84 9.20 -107.77 66.13
CA GLY A 84 9.42 -109.16 66.56
C GLY A 84 10.90 -109.46 66.82
N ILE A 85 11.16 -110.57 67.51
CA ILE A 85 12.53 -111.03 67.79
C ILE A 85 12.95 -111.99 66.68
N LEU A 86 14.05 -111.67 66.00
CA LEU A 86 14.61 -112.53 64.96
C LEU A 86 16.09 -112.79 65.25
N PHE A 87 16.60 -113.90 64.75
CA PHE A 87 18.02 -114.25 64.87
C PHE A 87 18.80 -113.54 63.78
N LYS A 88 19.72 -112.67 64.17
CA LYS A 88 20.64 -112.00 63.25
C LYS A 88 22.00 -112.66 63.32
N LYS A 89 22.58 -113.00 62.17
CA LYS A 89 23.99 -113.39 62.09
C LYS A 89 24.88 -112.16 62.24
N SER A 90 25.78 -112.18 63.21
CA SER A 90 26.79 -111.15 63.40
C SER A 90 27.73 -111.11 62.19
N ARG A 91 28.01 -109.91 61.69
CA ARG A 91 28.93 -109.71 60.55
C ARG A 91 30.35 -110.16 60.88
N TYR A 92 30.78 -109.95 62.13
CA TYR A 92 32.16 -110.15 62.57
C TYR A 92 32.36 -111.53 63.20
N LEU A 93 31.50 -111.90 64.16
CA LEU A 93 31.66 -113.14 64.92
C LEU A 93 31.11 -114.36 64.17
N LYS A 94 30.35 -114.16 63.08
CA LYS A 94 29.57 -115.19 62.37
C LYS A 94 28.61 -116.00 63.28
N GLU A 95 28.43 -115.55 64.53
CA GLU A 95 27.49 -116.07 65.52
C GLU A 95 26.10 -115.49 65.33
N TRP A 96 25.10 -116.27 65.69
CA TRP A 96 23.70 -115.87 65.67
C TRP A 96 23.28 -115.31 67.02
N ARG A 97 22.64 -114.14 67.03
CA ARG A 97 22.11 -113.50 68.24
C ARG A 97 20.68 -113.04 68.02
N ASN A 98 19.86 -113.15 69.07
CA ASN A 98 18.52 -112.61 69.09
C ASN A 98 18.62 -111.08 69.02
N ARG A 99 17.84 -110.50 68.11
CA ARG A 99 17.73 -109.05 67.91
C ARG A 99 16.26 -108.70 67.77
N PHE A 100 15.86 -107.56 68.31
CA PHE A 100 14.50 -107.06 68.18
C PHE A 100 14.40 -106.22 66.91
N PHE A 101 13.60 -106.63 65.93
CA PHE A 101 13.40 -105.94 64.66
C PHE A 101 12.10 -105.16 64.66
N VAL A 102 12.11 -103.97 64.05
CA VAL A 102 10.98 -103.05 64.01
C VAL A 102 10.95 -102.35 62.65
N ILE A 103 9.80 -102.35 61.99
CA ILE A 103 9.59 -101.58 60.76
C ILE A 103 8.74 -100.35 61.07
N GLU A 104 9.20 -99.16 60.69
CA GLU A 104 8.38 -97.95 60.65
C GLU A 104 8.49 -97.35 59.24
N GLU A 105 7.34 -97.16 58.58
CA GLU A 105 7.25 -96.69 57.19
C GLU A 105 8.13 -97.51 56.22
N ASP A 106 9.23 -96.93 55.71
CA ASP A 106 10.19 -97.54 54.79
C ASP A 106 11.50 -97.97 55.47
N ILE A 107 11.59 -97.91 56.80
CA ILE A 107 12.84 -98.13 57.53
C ILE A 107 12.71 -99.33 58.47
N LEU A 108 13.65 -100.27 58.34
CA LEU A 108 13.81 -101.41 59.24
C LEU A 108 14.93 -101.13 60.24
N TYR A 109 14.57 -101.10 61.51
CA TYR A 109 15.46 -100.96 62.66
C TYR A 109 15.69 -102.32 63.32
N TYR A 110 16.89 -102.53 63.86
CA TYR A 110 17.15 -103.66 64.76
C TYR A 110 17.89 -103.23 66.01
N PHE A 111 17.49 -103.78 67.15
CA PHE A 111 17.94 -103.42 68.50
C PHE A 111 18.52 -104.64 69.24
N ASP A 112 19.35 -104.38 70.25
CA ASP A 112 19.78 -105.39 71.22
C ASP A 112 18.61 -105.73 72.17
N ILE A 113 18.62 -106.92 72.77
CA ILE A 113 17.57 -107.39 73.70
C ILE A 113 18.13 -107.39 75.12
N GLU A 114 17.33 -106.94 76.09
CA GLU A 114 17.65 -106.95 77.51
C GLU A 114 17.87 -108.37 78.06
N LYS A 115 19.03 -108.61 78.68
CA LYS A 115 19.36 -109.90 79.32
C LYS A 115 19.01 -109.84 80.82
N GLY A 116 17.73 -109.98 81.17
CA GLY A 116 17.26 -110.05 82.55
C GLY A 116 15.73 -110.14 82.64
N ASN A 117 15.21 -111.10 83.41
CA ASN A 117 13.79 -111.34 83.75
C ASN A 117 12.74 -111.05 82.66
N ASN A 118 12.53 -111.98 81.72
CA ASN A 118 11.38 -112.10 80.78
C ASN A 118 10.89 -110.84 80.03
N SER A 119 11.58 -109.70 80.08
CA SER A 119 11.25 -108.53 79.27
C SER A 119 11.93 -108.64 77.90
N ASN A 120 11.19 -109.12 76.92
CA ASN A 120 11.54 -109.09 75.49
C ASN A 120 11.52 -107.64 74.91
N LYS A 121 12.14 -106.67 75.59
CA LYS A 121 12.16 -105.25 75.21
C LYS A 121 13.49 -104.86 74.52
N PRO A 122 13.45 -103.97 73.50
CA PRO A 122 14.64 -103.46 72.85
C PRO A 122 15.41 -102.48 73.74
N ILE A 123 16.73 -102.61 73.79
CA ILE A 123 17.64 -101.69 74.50
C ILE A 123 18.29 -100.70 73.54
N GLY A 124 18.26 -99.43 73.93
CA GLY A 124 19.10 -98.35 73.42
C GLY A 124 18.88 -97.96 71.96
N THR A 125 19.91 -97.32 71.39
CA THR A 125 19.94 -96.86 69.99
C THR A 125 19.85 -98.03 69.01
N PRO A 126 19.22 -97.87 67.85
CA PRO A 126 19.19 -98.91 66.83
C PRO A 126 20.62 -99.29 66.42
N LEU A 127 20.98 -100.56 66.60
CA LEU A 127 22.29 -101.12 66.21
C LEU A 127 22.51 -101.05 64.70
N GLY A 128 21.42 -100.92 63.94
CA GLY A 128 21.50 -100.55 62.55
C GLY A 128 20.12 -100.34 61.94
N ILE A 129 20.17 -99.65 60.81
CA ILE A 129 19.03 -99.15 60.06
C ILE A 129 19.20 -99.65 58.62
N PHE A 130 18.12 -100.16 58.03
CA PHE A 130 18.02 -100.56 56.63
C PHE A 130 16.87 -99.81 55.97
N ASN A 131 17.13 -99.06 54.90
CA ASN A 131 16.07 -98.49 54.06
C ASN A 131 15.49 -99.60 53.16
N LEU A 132 14.24 -99.96 53.41
CA LEU A 132 13.53 -101.02 52.70
C LEU A 132 13.38 -100.74 51.20
N LEU A 133 13.34 -99.47 50.76
CA LEU A 133 13.33 -99.09 49.35
C LEU A 133 14.62 -99.51 48.63
N ASN A 134 15.74 -99.46 49.34
CA ASN A 134 17.06 -99.83 48.80
C ASN A 134 17.44 -101.29 49.11
N CYS A 135 16.55 -102.04 49.78
CA CYS A 135 16.80 -103.43 50.12
C CYS A 135 16.32 -104.40 49.03
N SER A 136 17.09 -105.46 48.81
CA SER A 136 16.68 -106.69 48.14
C SER A 136 16.62 -107.84 49.15
N PHE A 137 15.65 -108.73 48.97
CA PHE A 137 15.38 -109.85 49.88
C PHE A 137 15.63 -111.16 49.13
N THR A 138 16.57 -111.98 49.60
CA THR A 138 16.92 -113.27 48.98
C THR A 138 16.83 -114.41 49.98
N LEU A 139 16.24 -115.53 49.58
CA LEU A 139 16.14 -116.76 50.40
C LEU A 139 17.46 -117.54 50.34
N ILE A 140 17.93 -118.08 51.46
CA ILE A 140 19.15 -118.90 51.54
C ILE A 140 18.83 -120.26 52.13
N THR A 141 19.13 -121.32 51.39
CA THR A 141 18.81 -122.71 51.76
C THR A 141 19.95 -123.48 52.45
N ASN A 142 21.19 -122.93 52.45
CA ASN A 142 22.41 -123.68 52.81
C ASN A 142 23.08 -123.27 54.16
N GLU A 143 22.33 -122.83 55.17
CA GLU A 143 22.92 -122.49 56.48
C GLU A 143 22.64 -123.52 57.60
N LYS A 144 23.68 -123.82 58.39
CA LYS A 144 23.78 -124.92 59.38
C LYS A 144 22.77 -124.91 60.53
N ARG A 145 21.95 -123.87 60.72
CA ARG A 145 21.09 -123.71 61.91
C ARG A 145 19.64 -124.17 61.70
N SER A 146 19.06 -123.98 60.51
CA SER A 146 17.69 -124.38 60.16
C SER A 146 17.37 -123.90 58.71
N PRO A 147 16.38 -124.47 58.01
CA PRO A 147 16.05 -124.11 56.63
C PRO A 147 15.35 -122.74 56.42
N LEU A 148 15.09 -121.93 57.47
CA LEU A 148 14.30 -120.69 57.37
C LEU A 148 15.18 -119.43 57.54
N VAL A 149 16.06 -119.15 56.57
CA VAL A 149 16.96 -117.98 56.57
C VAL A 149 16.76 -117.12 55.33
N PHE A 150 16.64 -115.80 55.51
CA PHE A 150 16.65 -114.83 54.41
C PHE A 150 17.71 -113.74 54.62
N LYS A 151 18.21 -113.22 53.50
CA LYS A 151 19.22 -112.16 53.44
C LYS A 151 18.57 -110.87 52.98
N ILE A 152 18.77 -109.82 53.76
CA ILE A 152 18.49 -108.43 53.39
C ILE A 152 19.78 -107.82 52.86
N GLN A 153 19.78 -107.31 51.63
CA GLN A 153 20.90 -106.56 51.06
C GLN A 153 20.46 -105.13 50.74
N GLU A 154 21.02 -104.14 51.42
CA GLU A 154 20.79 -102.72 51.10
C GLU A 154 21.89 -102.20 50.18
N GLU A 155 21.48 -101.59 49.07
CA GLU A 155 22.37 -100.87 48.15
C GLU A 155 22.61 -99.44 48.67
N ASN A 156 23.85 -99.15 49.04
CA ASN A 156 24.26 -97.76 49.27
C ASN A 156 24.57 -97.14 47.91
N GLY A 157 23.75 -96.18 47.48
CA GLY A 157 23.81 -95.60 46.13
C GLY A 157 25.12 -94.91 45.70
N THR A 158 26.19 -94.92 46.50
CA THR A 158 27.44 -94.21 46.21
C THR A 158 28.69 -95.09 46.10
N ASN A 159 28.69 -96.37 46.49
CA ASN A 159 29.80 -97.30 46.28
C ASN A 159 29.24 -98.73 46.37
N LYS A 160 29.83 -99.71 45.66
CA LYS A 160 29.41 -101.13 45.61
C LYS A 160 29.51 -101.89 46.97
N ASP A 161 29.39 -101.18 48.08
CA ASP A 161 29.30 -101.71 49.43
C ASP A 161 27.84 -102.03 49.76
N TYR A 162 27.53 -103.32 49.76
CA TYR A 162 26.22 -103.82 50.16
C TYR A 162 26.18 -104.01 51.67
N LYS A 163 25.18 -103.41 52.33
CA LYS A 163 24.89 -103.72 53.73
C LYS A 163 24.07 -105.00 53.75
N ASN A 164 24.72 -106.12 54.07
CA ASN A 164 24.09 -107.43 54.09
C ASN A 164 23.76 -107.88 55.52
N CYS A 165 22.53 -108.35 55.75
CA CYS A 165 22.08 -108.93 57.01
C CYS A 165 21.43 -110.29 56.76
N LEU A 166 21.88 -111.31 57.49
CA LEU A 166 21.28 -112.66 57.48
C LEU A 166 20.35 -112.78 58.69
N ILE A 167 19.10 -113.13 58.43
CA ILE A 167 18.03 -113.22 59.43
C ILE A 167 17.42 -114.61 59.37
N SER A 168 17.28 -115.24 60.54
CA SER A 168 16.65 -116.54 60.72
C SER A 168 15.46 -116.41 61.67
N CYS A 169 14.37 -117.14 61.38
CA CYS A 169 13.16 -117.19 62.19
C CYS A 169 13.01 -118.57 62.83
N GLU A 170 12.41 -118.66 64.02
CA GLU A 170 12.13 -119.94 64.69
C GLU A 170 10.92 -120.66 64.10
N SER A 171 9.91 -119.89 63.68
CA SER A 171 8.67 -120.42 63.09
C SER A 171 8.60 -120.14 61.58
N ALA A 172 8.07 -121.12 60.83
CA ALA A 172 7.74 -120.95 59.42
C ALA A 172 6.68 -119.84 59.20
N GLU A 173 5.79 -119.62 60.18
CA GLU A 173 4.78 -118.56 60.12
C GLU A 173 5.41 -117.18 60.25
N GLU A 174 6.31 -116.98 61.22
CA GLU A 174 7.05 -115.72 61.36
C GLU A 174 7.92 -115.43 60.14
N PHE A 175 8.57 -116.46 59.59
CA PHE A 175 9.33 -116.35 58.35
C PHE A 175 8.46 -115.82 57.21
N ASN A 176 7.32 -116.47 56.94
CA ASN A 176 6.41 -116.06 55.87
C ASN A 176 5.85 -114.65 56.10
N GLN A 177 5.50 -114.32 57.34
CA GLN A 177 4.97 -113.02 57.69
C GLN A 177 5.98 -111.88 57.47
N TRP A 178 7.25 -112.05 57.84
CA TRP A 178 8.29 -111.04 57.59
C TRP A 178 8.69 -110.99 56.13
N PHE A 179 8.86 -112.15 55.50
CA PHE A 179 9.32 -112.26 54.12
C PHE A 179 8.30 -111.72 53.11
N GLN A 180 7.00 -111.84 53.36
CA GLN A 180 5.96 -111.24 52.51
C GLN A 180 5.73 -109.75 52.77
N LEU A 181 5.83 -109.30 54.02
CA LEU A 181 5.53 -107.92 54.41
C LEU A 181 6.59 -106.93 53.92
N LEU A 182 7.86 -107.32 53.93
CA LEU A 182 8.99 -106.47 53.51
C LEU A 182 8.87 -106.00 52.03
N PRO A 183 8.65 -106.90 51.03
CA PRO A 183 8.37 -106.49 49.65
C PRO A 183 7.09 -105.68 49.48
N GLN A 184 6.02 -106.00 50.23
CA GLN A 184 4.75 -105.27 50.14
C GLN A 184 4.92 -103.80 50.53
N ILE A 185 5.59 -103.52 51.66
CA ILE A 185 5.86 -102.15 52.12
C ILE A 185 6.63 -101.37 51.06
N LYS A 186 7.71 -101.95 50.52
CA LYS A 186 8.49 -101.35 49.43
C LYS A 186 7.60 -100.94 48.25
N GLN A 187 6.75 -101.86 47.76
CA GLN A 187 5.83 -101.56 46.66
C GLN A 187 4.83 -100.43 46.99
N THR A 188 4.28 -100.40 48.21
CA THR A 188 3.32 -99.35 48.60
C THR A 188 3.97 -97.96 48.66
N MET A 189 5.21 -97.88 49.13
CA MET A 189 5.95 -96.62 49.23
C MET A 189 6.45 -96.14 47.86
N ASP A 190 6.91 -97.06 47.01
CA ASP A 190 7.22 -96.75 45.61
C ASP A 190 6.00 -96.15 44.89
N ARG A 191 4.80 -96.74 45.06
CA ARG A 191 3.56 -96.18 44.50
C ARG A 191 3.24 -94.78 45.01
N LYS A 192 3.41 -94.50 46.31
CA LYS A 192 3.19 -93.15 46.89
C LYS A 192 4.19 -92.15 46.32
N LYS A 193 5.47 -92.51 46.24
CA LYS A 193 6.53 -91.69 45.65
C LYS A 193 6.21 -91.35 44.20
N ASP A 194 5.80 -92.33 43.40
CA ASP A 194 5.39 -92.13 42.01
C ASP A 194 4.20 -91.18 41.89
N LEU A 195 3.19 -91.29 42.76
CA LEU A 195 2.05 -90.38 42.79
C LEU A 195 2.46 -88.94 43.10
N VAL A 196 3.35 -88.74 44.08
CA VAL A 196 3.90 -87.41 44.42
C VAL A 196 4.67 -86.83 43.24
N ILE A 197 5.52 -87.63 42.59
CA ILE A 197 6.27 -87.20 41.39
C ILE A 197 5.31 -86.79 40.27
N LYS A 198 4.24 -87.57 40.02
CA LYS A 198 3.21 -87.25 39.04
C LYS A 198 2.49 -85.94 39.37
N LEU A 199 2.12 -85.72 40.64
CA LEU A 199 1.47 -84.49 41.09
C LEU A 199 2.38 -83.26 40.93
N GLN A 200 3.65 -83.38 41.33
CA GLN A 200 4.65 -82.32 41.13
C GLN A 200 4.85 -82.02 39.64
N ALA A 201 4.91 -83.05 38.79
CA ALA A 201 5.03 -82.89 37.34
C ALA A 201 3.81 -82.16 36.74
N LEU A 202 2.58 -82.52 37.15
CA LEU A 202 1.36 -81.83 36.73
C LEU A 202 1.33 -80.37 37.17
N SER A 203 1.77 -80.08 38.40
CA SER A 203 1.87 -78.71 38.92
C SER A 203 2.85 -77.86 38.11
N ARG A 204 4.05 -78.39 37.84
CA ARG A 204 5.07 -77.75 36.98
C ARG A 204 4.53 -77.49 35.57
N LYS A 205 3.84 -78.46 34.96
CA LYS A 205 3.20 -78.32 33.65
C LYS A 205 2.18 -77.18 33.64
N LYS A 206 1.29 -77.10 34.64
CA LYS A 206 0.28 -76.04 34.73
C LYS A 206 0.92 -74.65 34.92
N LEU A 207 1.97 -74.55 35.74
CA LEU A 207 2.72 -73.31 35.92
C LEU A 207 3.41 -72.88 34.61
N GLN A 208 4.04 -73.81 33.91
CA GLN A 208 4.69 -73.55 32.62
C GLN A 208 3.68 -73.13 31.54
N GLN A 209 2.50 -73.75 31.51
CA GLN A 209 1.41 -73.35 30.62
C GLN A 209 0.95 -71.91 30.89
N LYS A 210 0.79 -71.49 32.16
CA LYS A 210 0.48 -70.10 32.50
C LYS A 210 1.57 -69.13 32.03
N LYS A 211 2.84 -69.45 32.28
CA LYS A 211 3.98 -68.65 31.79
C LYS A 211 3.98 -68.55 30.27
N TYR A 212 3.74 -69.66 29.58
CA TYR A 212 3.63 -69.69 28.11
C TYR A 212 2.46 -68.84 27.59
N GLN A 213 1.29 -68.91 28.22
CA GLN A 213 0.13 -68.07 27.87
C GLN A 213 0.44 -66.58 28.02
N GLN A 214 1.03 -66.16 29.14
CA GLN A 214 1.45 -64.77 29.37
C GLN A 214 2.45 -64.28 28.32
N LEU A 215 3.44 -65.13 27.97
CA LEU A 215 4.42 -64.81 26.94
C LEU A 215 3.79 -64.70 25.56
N LYS A 216 2.85 -65.60 25.22
CA LYS A 216 2.09 -65.56 23.96
C LYS A 216 1.23 -64.30 23.86
N GLU A 217 0.50 -63.92 24.90
CA GLU A 217 -0.31 -62.69 24.93
C GLU A 217 0.55 -61.42 24.80
N SER A 218 1.71 -61.39 25.47
CA SER A 218 2.67 -60.30 25.35
C SER A 218 3.19 -60.16 23.92
N ALA A 219 3.57 -61.28 23.29
CA ALA A 219 4.02 -61.30 21.91
C ALA A 219 2.94 -60.81 20.92
N LEU A 220 1.70 -61.25 21.08
CA LEU A 220 0.56 -60.79 20.26
C LEU A 220 0.32 -59.29 20.44
N THR A 221 0.46 -58.76 21.65
CA THR A 221 0.30 -57.33 21.92
C THR A 221 1.36 -56.49 21.22
N ILE A 222 2.62 -56.94 21.26
CA ILE A 222 3.73 -56.29 20.54
C ILE A 222 3.50 -56.34 19.02
N GLN A 223 3.08 -57.48 18.49
CA GLN A 223 2.75 -57.62 17.06
C GLN A 223 1.62 -56.67 16.64
N ARG A 224 0.53 -56.58 17.42
CA ARG A 224 -0.58 -55.64 17.18
C ARG A 224 -0.10 -54.18 17.13
N PHE A 225 0.73 -53.78 18.09
CA PHE A 225 1.29 -52.42 18.12
C PHE A 225 2.19 -52.14 16.92
N TYR A 226 3.04 -53.09 16.55
CA TYR A 226 3.91 -52.96 15.38
C TYR A 226 3.11 -52.80 14.07
N HIS A 227 2.09 -53.63 13.86
CA HIS A 227 1.24 -53.54 12.67
C HIS A 227 0.48 -52.21 12.60
N LEU A 228 -0.02 -51.70 13.73
CA LEU A 228 -0.66 -50.38 13.79
C LEU A 228 0.32 -49.27 13.39
N TYR A 229 1.52 -49.25 13.98
CA TYR A 229 2.57 -48.27 13.69
C TYR A 229 3.04 -48.32 12.23
N GLU A 230 3.20 -49.53 11.67
CA GLU A 230 3.57 -49.69 10.27
C GLU A 230 2.49 -49.15 9.32
N GLY A 231 1.21 -49.36 9.66
CA GLY A 231 0.05 -48.80 8.96
C GLY A 231 0.07 -47.26 8.94
N GLU A 232 0.24 -46.63 10.10
CA GLU A 232 0.35 -45.16 10.23
C GLU A 232 1.52 -44.59 9.41
N ARG A 233 2.68 -45.25 9.43
CA ARG A 233 3.85 -44.83 8.63
C ARG A 233 3.63 -44.94 7.13
N LYS A 234 2.91 -45.97 6.66
CA LYS A 234 2.56 -46.13 5.25
C LYS A 234 1.58 -45.03 4.82
N LEU A 235 0.57 -44.76 5.63
CA LEU A 235 -0.39 -43.67 5.40
C LEU A 235 0.29 -42.28 5.38
N ALA A 236 1.17 -41.99 6.34
CA ALA A 236 1.90 -40.72 6.38
C ALA A 236 2.77 -40.49 5.13
N ARG A 237 3.45 -41.55 4.65
CA ARG A 237 4.23 -41.49 3.39
C ARG A 237 3.33 -41.25 2.18
N PHE A 238 2.17 -41.91 2.13
CA PHE A 238 1.19 -41.70 1.06
C PHE A 238 0.70 -40.25 1.04
N ILE A 239 0.26 -39.72 2.19
CA ILE A 239 -0.19 -38.31 2.32
C ILE A 239 0.91 -37.34 1.89
N PHE A 240 2.15 -37.53 2.34
CA PHE A 240 3.28 -36.68 1.95
C PHE A 240 3.52 -36.68 0.44
N ASN A 241 3.47 -37.85 -0.21
CA ASN A 241 3.62 -37.96 -1.65
C ASN A 241 2.46 -37.28 -2.40
N VAL A 242 1.22 -37.43 -1.92
CA VAL A 242 0.05 -36.74 -2.47
C VAL A 242 0.22 -35.22 -2.37
N ILE A 243 0.61 -34.70 -1.20
CA ILE A 243 0.89 -33.26 -1.01
C ILE A 243 1.99 -32.79 -1.97
N LYS A 244 3.05 -33.58 -2.14
CA LYS A 244 4.15 -33.29 -3.06
C LYS A 244 3.66 -33.20 -4.51
N VAL A 245 2.88 -34.17 -4.98
CA VAL A 245 2.28 -34.15 -6.33
C VAL A 245 1.34 -32.95 -6.51
N GLN A 246 0.47 -32.68 -5.53
CA GLN A 246 -0.41 -31.50 -5.55
C GLN A 246 0.38 -30.19 -5.60
N SER A 247 1.51 -30.09 -4.90
CA SER A 247 2.36 -28.90 -4.94
C SER A 247 2.99 -28.68 -6.31
N TYR A 248 3.44 -29.74 -6.98
CA TYR A 248 3.94 -29.65 -8.37
C TYR A 248 2.84 -29.27 -9.34
N ALA A 249 1.63 -29.83 -9.20
CA ALA A 249 0.48 -29.49 -10.03
C ALA A 249 0.09 -28.01 -9.88
N ARG A 250 0.03 -27.49 -8.65
CA ARG A 250 -0.24 -26.06 -8.38
C ARG A 250 0.85 -25.17 -9.00
N CYS A 251 2.12 -25.49 -8.77
CA CYS A 251 3.24 -24.75 -9.35
C CYS A 251 3.19 -24.74 -10.89
N PHE A 252 2.80 -25.85 -11.52
CA PHE A 252 2.66 -25.94 -12.96
C PHE A 252 1.53 -25.05 -13.49
N ILE A 253 0.35 -25.10 -12.85
CA ILE A 253 -0.81 -24.24 -13.21
C ILE A 253 -0.44 -22.76 -13.07
N ASP A 254 0.21 -22.36 -11.98
CA ASP A 254 0.61 -20.98 -11.74
C ASP A 254 1.65 -20.51 -12.76
N ARG A 255 2.60 -21.37 -13.14
CA ARG A 255 3.59 -21.06 -14.19
C ARG A 255 2.94 -20.87 -15.55
N MET A 256 1.93 -21.67 -15.89
CA MET A 256 1.16 -21.52 -17.12
C MET A 256 0.35 -20.20 -17.13
N ARG A 257 -0.29 -19.85 -16.00
CA ARG A 257 -1.00 -18.56 -15.84
C ARG A 257 -0.05 -17.38 -16.00
N TYR A 258 1.12 -17.40 -15.35
CA TYR A 258 2.13 -16.36 -15.47
C TYR A 258 2.61 -16.17 -16.92
N LYS A 259 2.85 -17.27 -17.64
CA LYS A 259 3.30 -17.19 -19.04
C LYS A 259 2.26 -16.52 -19.93
N LYS A 260 0.97 -16.89 -19.79
CA LYS A 260 -0.13 -16.27 -20.54
C LYS A 260 -0.24 -14.76 -20.27
N ILE A 261 -0.23 -14.36 -18.99
CA ILE A 261 -0.28 -12.94 -18.60
C ILE A 261 0.92 -12.17 -19.18
N LYS A 262 2.13 -12.76 -19.14
CA LYS A 262 3.33 -12.14 -19.70
C LYS A 262 3.22 -11.90 -21.20
N GLU A 263 2.73 -12.88 -21.97
CA GLU A 263 2.53 -12.76 -23.42
C GLU A 263 1.49 -11.67 -23.75
N GLU A 264 0.37 -11.63 -23.02
CA GLU A 264 -0.65 -10.58 -23.17
C GLU A 264 -0.08 -9.18 -22.90
N ILE A 265 0.68 -9.01 -21.81
CA ILE A 265 1.34 -7.73 -21.48
C ILE A 265 2.34 -7.32 -22.59
N MET A 266 3.12 -8.25 -23.13
CA MET A 266 4.08 -7.95 -24.21
C MET A 266 3.38 -7.43 -25.47
N VAL A 267 2.23 -8.00 -25.84
CA VAL A 267 1.43 -7.53 -26.99
C VAL A 267 0.85 -6.15 -26.73
N ILE A 268 0.33 -5.88 -25.53
CA ILE A 268 -0.20 -4.56 -25.17
C ILE A 268 0.92 -3.50 -25.19
N GLN A 269 2.09 -3.83 -24.64
CA GLN A 269 3.25 -2.93 -24.63
C GLN A 269 3.75 -2.62 -26.04
N SER A 270 3.81 -3.62 -26.94
CA SER A 270 4.23 -3.40 -28.32
C SER A 270 3.24 -2.51 -29.07
N HIS A 271 1.94 -2.73 -28.91
CA HIS A 271 0.90 -1.88 -29.50
C HIS A 271 0.96 -0.44 -28.97
N PHE A 272 1.17 -0.27 -27.66
CA PHE A 272 1.34 1.04 -27.04
C PHE A 272 2.57 1.78 -27.57
N GLN A 273 3.69 1.08 -27.78
CA GLN A 273 4.90 1.68 -28.39
C GLN A 273 4.63 2.16 -29.82
N VAL A 274 3.89 1.38 -30.62
CA VAL A 274 3.49 1.77 -31.99
C VAL A 274 2.60 3.01 -31.96
N ILE A 275 1.60 3.07 -31.08
CA ILE A 275 0.74 4.26 -30.92
C ILE A 275 1.58 5.49 -30.53
N LYS A 276 2.51 5.33 -29.57
CA LYS A 276 3.38 6.43 -29.13
C LYS A 276 4.29 6.92 -30.26
N ALA A 277 4.82 6.01 -31.08
CA ALA A 277 5.63 6.36 -32.25
C ALA A 277 4.79 7.07 -33.32
N LYS A 278 3.56 6.59 -33.60
CA LYS A 278 2.61 7.23 -34.51
C LYS A 278 2.28 8.67 -34.07
N ASN A 279 1.93 8.86 -32.80
CA ASN A 279 1.62 10.19 -32.26
C ASN A 279 2.82 11.15 -32.33
N ARG A 280 4.06 10.65 -32.17
CA ARG A 280 5.28 11.45 -32.37
C ARG A 280 5.42 11.87 -33.82
N LEU A 281 5.23 10.95 -34.76
CA LEU A 281 5.30 11.22 -36.19
C LEU A 281 4.22 12.22 -36.64
N GLU A 282 2.99 12.07 -36.15
CA GLU A 282 1.90 13.01 -36.40
C GLU A 282 2.22 14.42 -35.89
N LYS A 283 2.78 14.53 -34.67
CA LYS A 283 3.21 15.82 -34.12
C LYS A 283 4.30 16.48 -34.99
N GLU A 284 5.32 15.72 -35.40
CA GLU A 284 6.37 16.25 -36.28
C GLU A 284 5.84 16.63 -37.67
N PHE A 285 4.91 15.85 -38.23
CA PHE A 285 4.21 16.20 -39.47
C PHE A 285 3.45 17.52 -39.31
N MET A 286 2.74 17.70 -38.20
CA MET A 286 2.01 18.93 -37.91
C MET A 286 2.94 20.13 -37.71
N ARG A 287 4.09 19.96 -37.04
CA ARG A 287 5.11 21.02 -36.93
C ARG A 287 5.59 21.46 -38.31
N ARG A 288 5.95 20.51 -39.17
CA ARG A 288 6.41 20.80 -40.54
C ARG A 288 5.32 21.51 -41.35
N ARG A 289 4.07 21.05 -41.26
CA ARG A 289 2.92 21.66 -41.94
C ARG A 289 2.75 23.13 -41.54
N ILE A 290 2.78 23.42 -40.24
CA ILE A 290 2.62 24.79 -39.71
C ILE A 290 3.80 25.67 -40.11
N ALA A 291 5.02 25.14 -40.07
CA ALA A 291 6.20 25.85 -40.56
C ALA A 291 6.10 26.19 -42.06
N GLN A 292 5.65 25.23 -42.88
CA GLN A 292 5.43 25.46 -44.31
C GLN A 292 4.30 26.48 -44.57
N GLU A 293 3.26 26.46 -43.74
CA GLU A 293 2.18 27.46 -43.77
C GLU A 293 2.73 28.85 -43.43
N LEU A 294 3.57 28.97 -42.41
CA LEU A 294 4.25 30.21 -42.05
C LEU A 294 5.04 30.76 -43.25
N LEU A 295 5.89 29.95 -43.88
CA LEU A 295 6.70 30.37 -45.02
C LEU A 295 5.87 30.73 -46.27
N SER A 296 4.88 29.91 -46.62
CA SER A 296 4.05 30.15 -47.81
C SER A 296 3.17 31.40 -47.66
N THR A 297 2.62 31.63 -46.46
CA THR A 297 1.87 32.85 -46.17
C THR A 297 2.77 34.08 -46.08
N GLU A 298 4.01 33.94 -45.58
CA GLU A 298 5.00 35.03 -45.58
C GLU A 298 5.39 35.42 -47.01
N LYS A 299 5.69 34.45 -47.89
CA LYS A 299 5.97 34.72 -49.31
C LYS A 299 4.84 35.49 -49.97
N SER A 300 3.60 35.06 -49.73
CA SER A 300 2.42 35.71 -50.29
C SER A 300 2.24 37.13 -49.76
N TYR A 301 2.50 37.33 -48.47
CA TYR A 301 2.42 38.64 -47.83
C TYR A 301 3.50 39.61 -48.35
N VAL A 302 4.77 39.19 -48.37
CA VAL A 302 5.87 39.99 -48.91
C VAL A 302 5.68 40.31 -50.39
N TYR A 303 5.17 39.35 -51.18
CA TYR A 303 4.78 39.58 -52.57
C TYR A 303 3.73 40.69 -52.69
N ASN A 304 2.67 40.63 -51.87
CA ASN A 304 1.63 41.66 -51.86
C ASN A 304 2.16 43.04 -51.44
N LEU A 305 3.06 43.09 -50.43
CA LEU A 305 3.71 44.33 -50.03
C LEU A 305 4.52 44.95 -51.18
N LYS A 306 5.31 44.12 -51.87
CA LYS A 306 6.08 44.54 -53.05
C LYS A 306 5.18 45.00 -54.20
N LEU A 307 4.10 44.27 -54.43
CA LEU A 307 3.11 44.59 -55.46
C LEU A 307 2.52 45.99 -55.26
N ILE A 308 2.16 46.36 -54.03
CA ILE A 308 1.67 47.72 -53.74
C ILE A 308 2.73 48.78 -54.02
N ILE A 309 3.99 48.50 -53.71
CA ILE A 309 5.10 49.41 -54.03
C ILE A 309 5.21 49.60 -55.55
N ASP A 310 5.15 48.52 -56.31
CA ASP A 310 5.42 48.53 -57.75
C ASP A 310 4.24 49.06 -58.59
N ILE A 311 3.00 48.78 -58.20
CA ILE A 311 1.79 49.15 -58.96
C ILE A 311 1.19 50.47 -58.49
N PHE A 312 1.28 50.80 -57.20
CA PHE A 312 0.62 51.98 -56.64
C PHE A 312 1.63 53.06 -56.25
N ILE A 313 2.53 52.77 -55.30
CA ILE A 313 3.40 53.80 -54.71
C ILE A 313 4.36 54.39 -55.73
N ARG A 314 5.12 53.55 -56.45
CA ARG A 314 6.14 54.02 -57.40
C ARG A 314 5.52 54.81 -58.57
N PRO A 315 4.43 54.35 -59.22
CA PRO A 315 3.77 55.15 -60.25
C PRO A 315 3.18 56.46 -59.74
N LEU A 316 2.72 56.52 -58.49
CA LEU A 316 2.22 57.76 -57.87
C LEU A 316 3.35 58.78 -57.58
N ILE A 317 4.57 58.30 -57.30
CA ILE A 317 5.74 59.15 -57.05
C ILE A 317 6.45 59.57 -58.35
N ASN A 318 6.61 58.63 -59.29
CA ASN A 318 7.35 58.79 -60.53
C ASN A 318 6.53 59.50 -61.62
N PHE A 319 6.19 60.78 -61.39
CA PHE A 319 5.72 61.69 -62.44
C PHE A 319 6.81 62.71 -62.77
N ASN A 320 7.08 62.90 -64.06
CA ASN A 320 8.13 63.79 -64.58
C ASN A 320 7.86 65.29 -64.32
N SER A 321 6.62 65.67 -64.03
CA SER A 321 6.22 67.05 -63.71
C SER A 321 5.22 67.09 -62.57
N ILE A 322 5.26 68.16 -61.76
CA ILE A 322 4.32 68.39 -60.63
C ILE A 322 2.87 68.46 -61.14
N GLU A 323 2.67 69.01 -62.35
CA GLU A 323 1.34 69.16 -62.99
C GLU A 323 0.69 67.82 -63.36
N GLN A 324 1.47 66.75 -63.53
CA GLN A 324 0.97 65.40 -63.83
C GLN A 324 0.72 64.56 -62.57
N ARG A 325 1.11 65.04 -61.38
CA ARG A 325 0.91 64.27 -60.15
C ARG A 325 -0.56 64.19 -59.80
N VAL A 326 -1.05 62.95 -59.76
CA VAL A 326 -2.41 62.65 -59.35
C VAL A 326 -2.64 62.94 -57.85
N LEU A 327 -1.58 62.84 -57.04
CA LEU A 327 -1.59 63.13 -55.59
C LEU A 327 -0.31 63.85 -55.16
N SER A 328 -0.39 64.66 -54.11
CA SER A 328 0.78 65.23 -53.44
C SER A 328 1.56 64.17 -52.64
N VAL A 329 2.85 64.43 -52.39
CA VAL A 329 3.70 63.53 -51.59
C VAL A 329 3.14 63.32 -50.17
N SER A 330 2.55 64.38 -49.59
CA SER A 330 1.90 64.29 -48.27
C SER A 330 0.67 63.40 -48.30
N GLU A 331 -0.13 63.43 -49.37
CA GLU A 331 -1.30 62.55 -49.51
C GLU A 331 -0.88 61.10 -49.72
N ILE A 332 0.17 60.85 -50.52
CA ILE A 332 0.74 59.50 -50.70
C ILE A 332 1.24 58.97 -49.35
N SER A 333 2.01 59.76 -48.61
CA SER A 333 2.48 59.38 -47.27
C SER A 333 1.33 59.17 -46.28
N GLY A 334 0.25 59.96 -46.37
CA GLY A 334 -0.94 59.80 -45.56
C GLY A 334 -1.70 58.49 -45.82
N VAL A 335 -1.76 58.04 -47.08
CA VAL A 335 -2.44 56.79 -47.48
C VAL A 335 -1.57 55.58 -47.17
N PHE A 336 -0.29 55.57 -47.52
CA PHE A 336 0.57 54.37 -47.41
C PHE A 336 1.36 54.30 -46.10
N GLY A 337 1.54 55.41 -45.39
CA GLY A 337 2.35 55.46 -44.16
C GLY A 337 3.79 54.99 -44.40
N ASN A 338 4.31 54.16 -43.49
CA ASN A 338 5.64 53.57 -43.58
C ASN A 338 5.67 52.22 -44.35
N TRP A 339 4.88 52.08 -45.42
CA TRP A 339 4.74 50.83 -46.18
C TRP A 339 6.06 50.21 -46.64
N GLU A 340 6.99 51.00 -47.19
CA GLU A 340 8.29 50.51 -47.65
C GLU A 340 9.13 49.93 -46.51
N ARG A 341 8.99 50.47 -45.30
CA ARG A 341 9.66 49.95 -44.10
C ARG A 341 9.10 48.59 -43.71
N LEU A 342 7.77 48.41 -43.77
CA LEU A 342 7.12 47.12 -43.55
C LEU A 342 7.58 46.08 -44.59
N TYR A 343 7.65 46.47 -45.87
CA TYR A 343 8.17 45.59 -46.92
C TYR A 343 9.60 45.13 -46.62
N LYS A 344 10.49 46.05 -46.23
CA LYS A 344 11.88 45.71 -45.89
C LYS A 344 11.97 44.70 -44.75
N ILE A 345 11.32 44.98 -43.62
CA ILE A 345 11.39 44.13 -42.43
C ILE A 345 10.84 42.73 -42.69
N ASN A 346 9.72 42.61 -43.39
CA ASN A 346 9.14 41.29 -43.69
C ASN A 346 9.92 40.56 -44.79
N SER A 347 10.59 41.27 -45.70
CA SER A 347 11.51 40.65 -46.65
C SER A 347 12.73 40.06 -45.94
N ASP A 348 13.31 40.79 -44.99
CA ASP A 348 14.42 40.32 -44.16
C ASP A 348 13.98 39.09 -43.33
N LEU A 349 12.79 39.16 -42.70
CA LEU A 349 12.21 38.03 -41.97
C LEU A 349 11.94 36.82 -42.87
N LEU A 350 11.42 37.02 -44.08
CA LEU A 350 11.18 35.95 -45.05
C LEU A 350 12.47 35.21 -45.42
N VAL A 351 13.57 35.92 -45.63
CA VAL A 351 14.88 35.30 -45.90
C VAL A 351 15.30 34.41 -44.72
N LEU A 352 15.18 34.91 -43.49
CA LEU A 352 15.51 34.15 -42.28
C LEU A 352 14.63 32.90 -42.12
N ILE A 353 13.32 33.00 -42.36
CA ILE A 353 12.39 31.87 -42.33
C ILE A 353 12.75 30.86 -43.43
N GLN A 354 13.01 31.31 -44.66
CA GLN A 354 13.38 30.45 -45.77
C GLN A 354 14.65 29.65 -45.46
N CYS A 355 15.72 30.31 -44.99
CA CYS A 355 16.99 29.66 -44.65
C CYS A 355 16.82 28.55 -43.58
N LYS A 356 15.90 28.73 -42.63
CA LYS A 356 15.61 27.74 -41.60
C LYS A 356 14.74 26.59 -42.11
N LEU A 357 13.96 26.79 -43.18
CA LEU A 357 13.03 25.81 -43.70
C LEU A 357 13.56 25.01 -44.91
N ASP A 358 14.58 25.52 -45.62
CA ASP A 358 15.21 24.83 -46.76
C ASP A 358 15.72 23.44 -46.37
N ASN A 359 16.37 23.33 -45.21
CA ASN A 359 16.87 22.07 -44.65
C ASN A 359 16.07 21.67 -43.40
N TRP A 360 14.76 21.41 -43.57
CA TRP A 360 13.91 21.03 -42.45
C TRP A 360 14.44 19.78 -41.71
N SER A 361 14.65 19.92 -40.40
CA SER A 361 15.03 18.82 -39.50
C SER A 361 13.99 18.64 -38.39
N ILE A 362 14.00 17.48 -37.73
CA ILE A 362 13.14 17.23 -36.56
C ILE A 362 13.49 18.23 -35.44
N ASP A 363 14.77 18.56 -35.29
CA ASP A 363 15.26 19.54 -34.33
C ASP A 363 15.19 20.98 -34.87
N GLN A 364 14.36 21.30 -35.85
CA GLN A 364 14.31 22.67 -36.38
C GLN A 364 13.75 23.65 -35.32
N THR A 365 14.38 24.82 -35.18
CA THR A 365 13.88 25.94 -34.37
C THR A 365 13.33 27.07 -35.24
N ILE A 366 12.22 27.65 -34.81
CA ILE A 366 11.58 28.81 -35.43
C ILE A 366 11.33 29.90 -34.39
N GLY A 367 11.08 29.54 -33.13
CA GLY A 367 10.76 30.52 -32.09
C GLY A 367 11.91 31.49 -31.81
N ASP A 368 13.16 31.07 -32.03
CA ASP A 368 14.37 31.89 -31.93
C ASP A 368 14.32 33.08 -32.90
N LEU A 369 13.92 32.84 -34.15
CA LEU A 369 13.78 33.89 -35.17
C LEU A 369 12.87 35.03 -34.72
N PHE A 370 11.74 34.71 -34.09
CA PHE A 370 10.80 35.72 -33.63
C PHE A 370 11.27 36.46 -32.38
N ILE A 371 12.05 35.80 -31.51
CA ILE A 371 12.64 36.45 -30.34
C ILE A 371 13.70 37.48 -30.75
N GLU A 372 14.51 37.15 -31.76
CA GLU A 372 15.59 37.98 -32.30
C GLU A 372 15.04 39.15 -33.14
N ASN A 373 13.99 38.91 -33.92
CA ASN A 373 13.37 39.94 -34.77
C ASN A 373 12.21 40.69 -34.09
N THR A 374 12.00 40.49 -32.78
CA THR A 374 10.92 41.14 -32.01
C THR A 374 10.95 42.66 -32.19
N ASP A 375 12.11 43.29 -32.05
CA ASP A 375 12.22 44.76 -32.05
C ASP A 375 11.81 45.36 -33.40
N SER A 376 12.08 44.65 -34.49
CA SER A 376 11.66 45.06 -35.83
C SER A 376 10.13 45.09 -36.01
N LEU A 377 9.39 44.28 -35.26
CA LEU A 377 7.93 44.23 -35.36
C LEU A 377 7.25 45.46 -34.73
N PHE A 378 7.93 46.24 -33.89
CA PHE A 378 7.38 47.52 -33.38
C PHE A 378 7.20 48.57 -34.50
N GLU A 379 7.85 48.39 -35.65
CA GLU A 379 7.71 49.26 -36.83
C GLU A 379 6.31 49.18 -37.46
N TYR A 380 5.48 48.22 -37.06
CA TYR A 380 4.05 48.20 -37.39
C TYR A 380 3.26 49.28 -36.68
N THR A 381 3.71 49.79 -35.53
CA THR A 381 3.00 50.78 -34.70
C THR A 381 2.56 52.03 -35.49
N PRO A 382 3.46 52.77 -36.19
CA PRO A 382 3.04 53.94 -36.96
C PRO A 382 2.05 53.63 -38.07
N TYR A 383 2.12 52.44 -38.69
CA TYR A 383 1.18 52.01 -39.72
C TYR A 383 -0.22 51.76 -39.14
N VAL A 384 -0.29 50.89 -38.12
CA VAL A 384 -1.57 50.46 -37.52
C VAL A 384 -2.28 51.65 -36.89
N THR A 385 -1.55 52.50 -36.16
CA THR A 385 -2.13 53.72 -35.57
C THR A 385 -2.64 54.70 -36.66
N ASN A 386 -2.00 54.78 -37.83
CA ASN A 386 -2.41 55.67 -38.91
C ASN A 386 -3.52 55.11 -39.81
N TYR A 387 -3.88 53.83 -39.65
CA TYR A 387 -4.72 53.14 -40.63
C TYR A 387 -6.11 53.76 -40.81
N ASP A 388 -6.79 54.18 -39.73
CA ASP A 388 -8.10 54.82 -39.85
C ASP A 388 -8.03 56.17 -40.57
N HIS A 389 -6.95 56.92 -40.37
CA HIS A 389 -6.72 58.16 -41.10
C HIS A 389 -6.45 57.86 -42.58
N SER A 390 -5.57 56.89 -42.87
CA SER A 390 -5.29 56.42 -44.22
C SER A 390 -6.58 56.00 -44.95
N ARG A 391 -7.44 55.20 -44.30
CA ARG A 391 -8.71 54.74 -44.87
C ARG A 391 -9.68 55.89 -45.19
N LYS A 392 -9.81 56.86 -44.28
CA LYS A 392 -10.65 58.06 -44.50
C LYS A 392 -10.09 58.95 -45.62
N LEU A 393 -8.77 59.15 -45.64
CA LEU A 393 -8.09 59.92 -46.67
C LEU A 393 -8.25 59.26 -48.04
N LEU A 394 -8.05 57.94 -48.13
CA LEU A 394 -8.28 57.17 -49.34
C LEU A 394 -9.72 57.36 -49.86
N ALA A 395 -10.73 57.21 -49.00
CA ALA A 395 -12.12 57.40 -49.40
C ALA A 395 -12.41 58.83 -49.91
N LYS A 396 -11.82 59.85 -49.26
CA LYS A 396 -11.91 61.26 -49.68
C LYS A 396 -11.24 61.49 -51.04
N LEU A 397 -10.05 60.92 -51.26
CA LEU A 397 -9.32 61.09 -52.51
C LEU A 397 -10.01 60.36 -53.67
N THR A 398 -10.52 59.15 -53.44
CA THR A 398 -11.23 58.37 -54.46
C THR A 398 -12.55 59.02 -54.88
N SER A 399 -13.24 59.72 -53.98
CA SER A 399 -14.48 60.46 -54.30
C SER A 399 -14.22 61.85 -54.88
N GLY A 400 -13.18 62.55 -54.41
CA GLY A 400 -12.88 63.93 -54.81
C GLY A 400 -12.00 64.08 -56.05
N ASN A 401 -11.20 63.06 -56.41
CA ASN A 401 -10.23 63.14 -57.50
C ASN A 401 -10.47 62.01 -58.52
N THR A 402 -11.09 62.37 -59.64
CA THR A 402 -11.42 61.44 -60.73
C THR A 402 -10.18 60.81 -61.37
N ASN A 403 -9.07 61.56 -61.48
CA ASN A 403 -7.81 61.04 -62.00
C ASN A 403 -7.24 59.96 -61.07
N PHE A 404 -7.35 60.16 -59.75
CA PHE A 404 -6.94 59.16 -58.77
C PHE A 404 -7.81 57.91 -58.81
N ARG A 405 -9.14 58.07 -58.91
CA ARG A 405 -10.04 56.93 -59.09
C ARG A 405 -9.70 56.13 -60.35
N ASN A 406 -9.52 56.81 -61.48
CA ASN A 406 -9.16 56.16 -62.75
C ASN A 406 -7.80 55.44 -62.65
N PHE A 407 -6.85 56.01 -61.92
CA PHE A 407 -5.57 55.35 -61.61
C PHE A 407 -5.78 54.07 -60.78
N LEU A 408 -6.59 54.12 -59.72
CA LEU A 408 -6.92 52.93 -58.91
C LEU A 408 -7.60 51.85 -59.74
N ASP A 409 -8.56 52.22 -60.61
CA ASP A 409 -9.27 51.28 -61.49
C ASP A 409 -8.32 50.66 -62.55
N ALA A 410 -7.34 51.43 -63.04
CA ALA A 410 -6.29 50.91 -63.91
C ALA A 410 -5.35 49.95 -63.18
N ALA A 411 -4.93 50.30 -61.95
CA ALA A 411 -4.07 49.48 -61.11
C ALA A 411 -4.75 48.16 -60.69
N GLN A 412 -6.04 48.19 -60.35
CA GLN A 412 -6.83 46.99 -60.04
C GLN A 412 -7.00 46.06 -61.23
N ARG A 413 -6.97 46.58 -62.47
CA ARG A 413 -6.99 45.74 -63.69
C ARG A 413 -5.65 45.06 -63.98
N ASP A 414 -4.58 45.40 -63.29
CA ASP A 414 -3.33 44.65 -63.38
C ASP A 414 -3.54 43.22 -62.86
N LYS A 415 -3.30 42.23 -63.72
CA LYS A 415 -3.47 40.80 -63.40
C LYS A 415 -2.70 40.37 -62.15
N ARG A 416 -1.57 41.03 -61.84
CA ARG A 416 -0.76 40.74 -60.65
C ARG A 416 -1.53 41.00 -59.35
N SER A 417 -2.41 42.01 -59.34
CA SER A 417 -3.24 42.35 -58.17
C SER A 417 -4.37 41.35 -57.89
N LYS A 418 -4.61 40.39 -58.81
CA LYS A 418 -5.75 39.47 -58.79
C LYS A 418 -7.10 40.19 -58.73
N TYR A 419 -7.18 41.41 -59.27
CA TYR A 419 -8.38 42.25 -59.28
C TYR A 419 -8.88 42.66 -57.89
N LEU A 420 -8.02 42.58 -56.88
CA LEU A 420 -8.30 43.03 -55.53
C LEU A 420 -8.18 44.56 -55.45
N ASP A 421 -9.07 45.18 -54.67
CA ASP A 421 -9.03 46.63 -54.44
C ASP A 421 -7.86 47.02 -53.54
N ILE A 422 -7.42 48.27 -53.61
CA ILE A 422 -6.31 48.75 -52.78
C ILE A 422 -6.57 48.57 -51.27
N SER A 423 -7.83 48.71 -50.82
CA SER A 423 -8.19 48.57 -49.41
C SER A 423 -7.95 47.17 -48.87
N SER A 424 -8.19 46.11 -49.67
CA SER A 424 -7.90 44.73 -49.30
C SER A 424 -6.41 44.43 -49.09
N PHE A 425 -5.51 45.23 -49.66
CA PHE A 425 -4.08 45.16 -49.39
C PHE A 425 -3.70 45.97 -48.16
N LEU A 426 -4.24 47.19 -48.01
CA LEU A 426 -3.90 48.08 -46.89
C LEU A 426 -4.27 47.51 -45.51
N ILE A 427 -5.27 46.63 -45.44
CA ILE A 427 -5.64 45.95 -44.18
C ILE A 427 -4.68 44.81 -43.78
N GLN A 428 -3.88 44.28 -44.71
CA GLN A 428 -3.07 43.07 -44.46
C GLN A 428 -2.04 43.22 -43.33
N PRO A 429 -1.31 44.35 -43.17
CA PRO A 429 -0.37 44.52 -42.05
C PRO A 429 -1.03 44.44 -40.67
N ILE A 430 -2.24 44.96 -40.52
CA ILE A 430 -3.01 44.87 -39.26
C ILE A 430 -3.33 43.41 -38.93
N GLN A 431 -3.68 42.63 -39.95
CA GLN A 431 -3.98 41.21 -39.78
C GLN A 431 -2.73 40.37 -39.58
N ARG A 432 -1.56 40.78 -40.09
CA ARG A 432 -0.34 39.97 -40.05
C ARG A 432 0.19 39.76 -38.62
N LEU A 433 0.22 40.80 -37.79
CA LEU A 433 0.71 40.71 -36.41
C LEU A 433 -0.02 39.62 -35.58
N PRO A 434 -1.37 39.61 -35.49
CA PRO A 434 -2.10 38.53 -34.83
C PRO A 434 -1.88 37.15 -35.46
N ARG A 435 -1.64 37.07 -36.77
CA ARG A 435 -1.41 35.79 -37.47
C ARG A 435 -0.10 35.14 -37.05
N TYR A 436 0.95 35.92 -36.77
CA TYR A 436 2.19 35.36 -36.20
C TYR A 436 1.93 34.68 -34.86
N GLU A 437 1.16 35.31 -33.97
CA GLU A 437 0.82 34.74 -32.66
C GLU A 437 0.07 33.40 -32.82
N LEU A 438 -0.92 33.34 -33.71
CA LEU A 438 -1.70 32.12 -33.97
C LEU A 438 -0.82 30.98 -34.50
N LEU A 439 0.03 31.26 -35.50
CA LEU A 439 0.92 30.26 -36.09
C LEU A 439 1.93 29.72 -35.08
N LEU A 440 2.53 30.59 -34.25
CA LEU A 440 3.47 30.15 -33.22
C LEU A 440 2.78 29.35 -32.11
N ARG A 441 1.56 29.72 -31.71
CA ARG A 441 0.77 28.95 -30.74
C ARG A 441 0.42 27.56 -31.26
N ASP A 442 0.01 27.45 -32.52
CA ASP A 442 -0.28 26.16 -33.12
C ASP A 442 0.99 25.32 -33.27
N LEU A 443 2.12 25.93 -33.63
CA LEU A 443 3.41 25.26 -33.66
C LEU A 443 3.84 24.76 -32.26
N LEU A 444 3.61 25.57 -31.22
CA LEU A 444 3.90 25.18 -29.82
C LEU A 444 3.06 23.97 -29.39
N LYS A 445 1.77 23.89 -29.76
CA LYS A 445 0.91 22.73 -29.43
C LYS A 445 1.43 21.44 -30.03
N SER A 446 2.00 21.50 -31.23
CA SER A 446 2.61 20.35 -31.91
C SER A 446 4.05 20.08 -31.47
N THR A 447 4.67 20.98 -30.69
CA THR A 447 6.07 20.85 -30.24
C THR A 447 6.14 20.25 -28.84
N SER A 448 6.84 19.12 -28.72
CA SER A 448 7.09 18.44 -27.43
C SER A 448 7.76 19.38 -26.42
N THR A 449 7.43 19.25 -25.14
CA THR A 449 8.06 20.02 -24.04
C THR A 449 9.56 19.77 -23.92
N LEU A 450 10.03 18.60 -24.40
CA LEU A 450 11.45 18.23 -24.44
C LEU A 450 12.18 18.80 -25.67
N HIS A 451 11.45 19.31 -26.67
CA HIS A 451 12.05 19.85 -27.88
C HIS A 451 12.64 21.25 -27.60
N LYS A 452 13.85 21.52 -28.12
CA LYS A 452 14.56 22.80 -27.86
C LYS A 452 13.77 24.05 -28.23
N ASP A 453 12.98 23.97 -29.30
CA ASP A 453 12.13 25.08 -29.78
C ASP A 453 10.95 25.39 -28.86
N HIS A 454 10.54 24.49 -27.96
CA HIS A 454 9.40 24.73 -27.08
C HIS A 454 9.58 25.97 -26.20
N LYS A 455 10.78 26.14 -25.64
CA LYS A 455 11.15 27.31 -24.83
C LYS A 455 11.21 28.59 -25.67
N TYR A 456 11.74 28.50 -26.88
CA TYR A 456 11.81 29.64 -27.79
C TYR A 456 10.42 30.07 -28.27
N LEU A 457 9.57 29.13 -28.70
CA LEU A 457 8.19 29.40 -29.08
C LEU A 457 7.39 30.04 -27.94
N SER A 458 7.49 29.50 -26.72
CA SER A 458 6.80 30.06 -25.55
C SER A 458 7.20 31.52 -25.30
N LYS A 459 8.50 31.83 -25.35
CA LYS A 459 9.01 33.19 -25.20
C LYS A 459 8.61 34.10 -26.37
N GLY A 460 8.71 33.60 -27.61
CA GLY A 460 8.34 34.33 -28.82
C GLY A 460 6.85 34.72 -28.83
N ILE A 461 5.97 33.81 -28.41
CA ILE A 461 4.52 34.09 -28.29
C ILE A 461 4.27 35.23 -27.29
N VAL A 462 4.92 35.22 -26.13
CA VAL A 462 4.78 36.29 -25.13
C VAL A 462 5.21 37.63 -25.73
N LYS A 463 6.39 37.68 -26.35
CA LYS A 463 6.90 38.91 -26.99
C LYS A 463 5.99 39.43 -28.10
N ILE A 464 5.49 38.57 -28.99
CA ILE A 464 4.56 38.99 -30.06
C ILE A 464 3.24 39.49 -29.47
N LYS A 465 2.76 38.86 -28.40
CA LYS A 465 1.54 39.30 -27.71
C LYS A 465 1.75 40.67 -27.06
N GLU A 466 2.91 40.91 -26.44
CA GLU A 466 3.28 42.23 -25.88
C GLU A 466 3.29 43.31 -26.97
N ILE A 467 3.87 43.03 -28.15
CA ILE A 467 3.83 43.95 -29.29
C ILE A 467 2.40 44.18 -29.75
N THR A 468 1.60 43.12 -29.90
CA THR A 468 0.21 43.24 -30.36
C THR A 468 -0.62 44.08 -29.39
N MET A 469 -0.43 43.89 -28.07
CA MET A 469 -1.05 44.71 -27.04
C MET A 469 -0.57 46.15 -27.09
N TYR A 470 0.74 46.38 -27.19
CA TYR A 470 1.32 47.71 -27.31
C TYR A 470 0.78 48.47 -28.53
N VAL A 471 0.78 47.84 -29.71
CA VAL A 471 0.27 48.45 -30.95
C VAL A 471 -1.22 48.78 -30.82
N ASN A 472 -2.02 47.89 -30.23
CA ASN A 472 -3.44 48.12 -29.98
C ASN A 472 -3.68 49.26 -28.98
N ASP A 473 -2.86 49.36 -27.93
CA ASP A 473 -2.96 50.45 -26.97
C ASP A 473 -2.55 51.78 -27.60
N GLN A 474 -1.47 51.81 -28.41
CA GLN A 474 -1.10 52.99 -29.19
C GLN A 474 -2.19 53.42 -30.18
N GLN A 475 -2.93 52.46 -30.75
CA GLN A 475 -4.08 52.76 -31.60
C GLN A 475 -5.18 53.47 -30.81
N LYS A 476 -5.57 52.94 -29.64
CA LYS A 476 -6.55 53.57 -28.75
C LYS A 476 -6.10 54.96 -28.29
N GLU A 477 -4.83 55.12 -27.95
CA GLU A 477 -4.28 56.41 -27.54
C GLU A 477 -4.41 57.45 -28.64
N ARG A 478 -4.16 57.05 -29.89
CA ARG A 478 -4.31 57.93 -31.05
C ARG A 478 -5.76 58.26 -31.36
N GLU A 479 -6.67 57.29 -31.25
CA GLU A 479 -8.11 57.53 -31.40
C GLU A 479 -8.61 58.52 -30.35
N ASN A 480 -8.23 58.31 -29.09
CA ASN A 480 -8.55 59.21 -27.99
C ASN A 480 -7.97 60.62 -28.21
N LEU A 481 -6.69 60.73 -28.63
CA LEU A 481 -6.09 62.03 -28.94
C LEU A 481 -6.86 62.75 -30.07
N SER A 482 -7.27 62.01 -31.10
CA SER A 482 -8.09 62.55 -32.19
C SER A 482 -9.45 63.08 -31.68
N GLN A 483 -10.09 62.38 -30.75
CA GLN A 483 -11.34 62.82 -30.13
C GLN A 483 -11.13 64.09 -29.29
N VAL A 484 -10.08 64.14 -28.47
CA VAL A 484 -9.75 65.31 -27.64
C VAL A 484 -9.47 66.53 -28.51
N ILE A 485 -8.68 66.40 -29.59
CA ILE A 485 -8.42 67.50 -30.54
C ILE A 485 -9.71 67.97 -31.20
N GLN A 486 -10.61 67.05 -31.55
CA GLN A 486 -11.90 67.41 -32.14
C GLN A 486 -12.77 68.20 -31.15
N ILE A 487 -12.87 67.74 -29.90
CA ILE A 487 -13.58 68.45 -28.84
C ILE A 487 -12.95 69.83 -28.64
N GLN A 488 -11.62 69.93 -28.53
CA GLN A 488 -10.92 71.20 -28.36
C GLN A 488 -11.26 72.21 -29.46
N LYS A 489 -11.40 71.78 -30.72
CA LYS A 489 -11.78 72.67 -31.84
C LYS A 489 -13.22 73.17 -31.75
N GLU A 490 -14.11 72.40 -31.13
CA GLU A 490 -15.53 72.75 -30.96
C GLU A 490 -15.76 73.69 -29.76
N LEU A 491 -14.81 73.76 -28.82
CA LEU A 491 -14.91 74.59 -27.63
C LEU A 491 -14.49 76.04 -27.90
N ILE A 492 -15.35 76.98 -27.48
CA ILE A 492 -15.01 78.41 -27.44
C ILE A 492 -14.48 78.74 -26.05
N MET A 493 -13.22 79.16 -26.00
CA MET A 493 -12.50 79.49 -24.78
C MET A 493 -12.51 80.99 -24.54
N ASP A 494 -13.55 81.51 -23.88
CA ASP A 494 -13.57 82.90 -23.41
C ASP A 494 -12.81 83.00 -22.07
N ASN A 495 -11.57 83.50 -22.08
CA ASN A 495 -10.74 83.79 -20.90
C ASN A 495 -10.40 82.60 -19.95
N ILE A 496 -10.77 81.36 -20.27
CA ILE A 496 -10.49 80.17 -19.45
C ILE A 496 -9.25 79.45 -19.96
N LYS A 497 -8.26 79.21 -19.09
CA LYS A 497 -7.08 78.39 -19.40
C LYS A 497 -7.47 76.91 -19.37
N LEU A 498 -7.77 76.35 -20.55
CA LEU A 498 -7.93 74.91 -20.76
C LEU A 498 -6.66 74.39 -21.44
N SER A 499 -5.90 73.51 -20.77
CA SER A 499 -4.72 72.87 -21.35
C SER A 499 -5.01 71.40 -21.61
N PHE A 500 -5.04 71.01 -22.89
CA PHE A 500 -5.01 69.61 -23.28
C PHE A 500 -3.55 69.18 -23.48
N SER A 501 -3.12 68.18 -22.73
CA SER A 501 -1.87 67.45 -22.98
C SER A 501 -2.10 66.29 -23.94
N SER A 502 -1.04 65.76 -24.57
CA SER A 502 -1.08 64.50 -25.33
C SER A 502 -1.54 63.30 -24.50
N ALA A 503 -1.44 63.38 -23.17
CA ALA A 503 -1.92 62.35 -22.24
C ALA A 503 -3.39 62.53 -21.82
N THR A 504 -4.09 63.55 -22.33
CA THR A 504 -5.49 63.80 -21.94
C THR A 504 -6.39 62.73 -22.56
N ARG A 505 -7.24 62.10 -21.74
CA ARG A 505 -8.17 61.06 -22.18
C ARG A 505 -9.59 61.42 -21.82
N LEU A 506 -10.50 61.31 -22.78
CA LEU A 506 -11.93 61.43 -22.53
C LEU A 506 -12.42 60.14 -21.85
N ILE A 507 -13.13 60.28 -20.74
CA ILE A 507 -13.63 59.15 -19.95
C ILE A 507 -15.15 59.05 -20.07
N ARG A 508 -15.85 60.18 -19.96
CA ARG A 508 -17.29 60.26 -20.13
C ARG A 508 -17.69 61.63 -20.67
N GLU A 509 -18.76 61.65 -21.44
CA GLU A 509 -19.45 62.86 -21.87
C GLU A 509 -20.97 62.72 -21.66
N GLY A 510 -21.69 63.82 -21.49
CA GLY A 510 -23.15 63.79 -21.36
C GLY A 510 -23.78 65.10 -20.90
N GLU A 511 -25.11 65.16 -20.99
CA GLU A 511 -25.92 66.30 -20.53
C GLU A 511 -26.17 66.25 -19.02
N ILE A 512 -26.10 67.40 -18.36
CA ILE A 512 -26.24 67.54 -16.91
C ILE A 512 -26.94 68.85 -16.54
N LYS A 513 -27.69 68.86 -15.43
CA LYS A 513 -28.26 70.09 -14.86
C LYS A 513 -27.34 70.63 -13.76
N VAL A 514 -26.89 71.88 -13.89
CA VAL A 514 -25.92 72.48 -12.95
C VAL A 514 -26.53 73.66 -12.20
N SER A 515 -26.17 73.81 -10.91
CA SER A 515 -26.49 74.96 -10.05
C SER A 515 -27.97 75.06 -9.63
N LYS A 516 -28.28 76.03 -8.74
CA LYS A 516 -29.63 76.25 -8.19
C LYS A 516 -30.68 76.53 -9.26
N LYS A 517 -30.28 77.11 -10.40
CA LYS A 517 -31.15 77.40 -11.55
C LYS A 517 -31.45 76.17 -12.41
N LYS A 518 -30.85 74.99 -12.12
CA LYS A 518 -31.02 73.73 -12.87
C LYS A 518 -30.89 73.91 -14.38
N THR A 519 -29.93 74.70 -14.84
CA THR A 519 -29.74 74.90 -16.28
C THR A 519 -29.12 73.67 -16.90
N TRP A 520 -29.60 73.27 -18.08
CA TRP A 520 -28.97 72.22 -18.87
C TRP A 520 -27.60 72.69 -19.36
N ASN A 521 -26.59 71.86 -19.13
CA ASN A 521 -25.21 72.03 -19.55
C ASN A 521 -24.70 70.69 -20.09
N TYR A 522 -23.59 70.70 -20.79
CA TYR A 522 -22.90 69.49 -21.24
C TYR A 522 -21.59 69.35 -20.46
N MET A 523 -21.20 68.13 -20.11
CA MET A 523 -19.99 67.90 -19.32
C MET A 523 -19.08 66.88 -19.96
N TYR A 524 -17.79 67.18 -19.98
CA TYR A 524 -16.72 66.25 -20.34
C TYR A 524 -15.90 65.92 -19.09
N LEU A 525 -15.82 64.64 -18.75
CA LEU A 525 -14.87 64.12 -17.79
C LEU A 525 -13.63 63.62 -18.53
N PHE A 526 -12.52 64.32 -18.34
CA PHE A 526 -11.21 63.86 -18.76
C PHE A 526 -10.46 63.23 -17.58
N ASN A 527 -9.39 62.51 -17.86
CA ASN A 527 -8.53 61.91 -16.84
C ASN A 527 -7.82 62.89 -15.90
N SER A 528 -7.70 64.18 -16.26
CA SER A 528 -7.07 65.22 -15.42
C SER A 528 -8.03 66.34 -15.01
N GLN A 529 -9.07 66.59 -15.79
CA GLN A 529 -9.95 67.75 -15.63
C GLN A 529 -11.40 67.43 -15.98
N LEU A 530 -12.32 68.14 -15.35
CA LEU A 530 -13.75 68.13 -15.63
C LEU A 530 -14.14 69.47 -16.26
N VAL A 531 -14.79 69.43 -17.42
CA VAL A 531 -15.14 70.62 -18.20
C VAL A 531 -16.65 70.71 -18.33
N ILE A 532 -17.24 71.80 -17.85
CA ILE A 532 -18.68 72.09 -17.96
C ILE A 532 -18.88 73.13 -19.06
N ILE A 533 -19.82 72.85 -19.94
CA ILE A 533 -20.12 73.64 -21.14
C ILE A 533 -21.56 74.12 -21.07
N GLN A 534 -21.75 75.41 -21.34
CA GLN A 534 -23.06 75.98 -21.53
C GLN A 534 -23.38 76.03 -23.02
N LYS A 535 -24.50 75.42 -23.43
CA LYS A 535 -25.03 75.56 -24.79
C LYS A 535 -25.74 76.91 -24.90
N LYS A 536 -25.19 77.85 -25.68
CA LYS A 536 -25.80 79.15 -25.97
C LYS A 536 -25.69 79.42 -27.46
N ASP A 537 -26.82 79.64 -28.13
CA ASP A 537 -26.89 79.98 -29.57
C ASP A 537 -26.01 79.06 -30.46
N ASP A 538 -26.20 77.74 -30.32
CA ASP A 538 -25.43 76.65 -30.96
C ASP A 538 -23.92 76.59 -30.68
N LYS A 539 -23.38 77.49 -29.85
CA LYS A 539 -21.97 77.49 -29.46
C LYS A 539 -21.74 76.69 -28.16
N LYS A 540 -20.66 75.90 -28.12
CA LYS A 540 -20.15 75.22 -26.92
C LYS A 540 -19.21 76.14 -26.16
N LEU A 541 -19.77 77.04 -25.35
CA LEU A 541 -18.99 77.94 -24.48
C LEU A 541 -18.54 77.20 -23.22
N VAL A 542 -17.24 77.19 -22.96
CA VAL A 542 -16.70 76.63 -21.71
C VAL A 542 -17.18 77.51 -20.56
N LYS A 543 -17.91 76.91 -19.61
CA LYS A 543 -18.45 77.61 -18.44
C LYS A 543 -17.47 77.52 -17.27
N GLU A 544 -17.01 76.31 -16.96
CA GLU A 544 -16.09 76.03 -15.86
C GLU A 544 -15.16 74.87 -16.21
N VAL A 545 -13.92 74.93 -15.71
CA VAL A 545 -12.90 73.88 -15.81
C VAL A 545 -12.41 73.59 -14.41
N ILE A 546 -12.52 72.34 -14.00
CA ILE A 546 -12.17 71.88 -12.66
C ILE A 546 -11.03 70.87 -12.81
N GLN A 547 -9.88 71.17 -12.20
CA GLN A 547 -8.80 70.18 -12.12
C GLN A 547 -9.19 69.11 -11.10
N LEU A 548 -9.13 67.83 -11.50
CA LEU A 548 -9.58 66.73 -10.64
C LEU A 548 -8.75 66.61 -9.36
N GLU A 549 -7.51 67.10 -9.34
CA GLU A 549 -6.66 67.15 -8.14
C GLU A 549 -7.26 67.96 -6.98
N GLN A 550 -8.14 68.91 -7.27
CA GLN A 550 -8.78 69.78 -6.30
C GLN A 550 -10.23 69.36 -5.99
N LEU A 551 -10.72 68.29 -6.62
CA LEU A 551 -12.11 67.91 -6.60
C LEU A 551 -12.40 66.87 -5.51
N GLY A 552 -13.28 67.22 -4.57
CA GLY A 552 -14.02 66.28 -3.73
C GLY A 552 -15.43 66.03 -4.28
N ILE A 553 -15.99 64.86 -3.97
CA ILE A 553 -17.38 64.53 -4.32
C ILE A 553 -18.17 64.18 -3.05
N ARG A 554 -19.42 64.64 -2.98
CA ARG A 554 -20.34 64.36 -1.85
C ARG A 554 -21.71 63.98 -2.38
N ASP A 555 -22.21 62.83 -1.95
CA ASP A 555 -23.58 62.41 -2.24
C ASP A 555 -24.57 63.02 -1.23
N ASP A 556 -25.63 63.66 -1.72
CA ASP A 556 -26.71 64.26 -0.90
C ASP A 556 -27.84 63.22 -0.70
N ASN A 557 -27.51 62.06 -0.12
CA ASN A 557 -28.47 61.02 0.29
C ASN A 557 -28.50 60.78 1.81
N SER A 558 -28.25 61.83 2.61
CA SER A 558 -28.38 61.79 4.08
C SER A 558 -29.24 62.95 4.58
N SER A 559 -30.53 62.71 4.83
CA SER A 559 -31.39 63.34 5.87
C SER A 559 -32.88 63.13 5.56
N SER A 560 -33.49 62.05 6.07
CA SER A 560 -34.84 62.07 6.65
C SER A 560 -35.32 60.67 7.08
N SER A 561 -34.84 60.18 8.22
CA SER A 561 -35.65 59.43 9.19
C SER A 561 -34.74 59.02 10.35
N ASN A 562 -34.83 59.73 11.46
CA ASN A 562 -34.58 59.20 12.80
C ASN A 562 -35.26 60.12 13.82
N THR A 563 -36.59 60.15 13.75
CA THR A 563 -37.41 60.19 14.96
C THR A 563 -37.61 58.74 15.38
N ILE A 564 -37.11 58.37 16.56
CA ILE A 564 -37.64 57.39 17.54
C ILE A 564 -36.49 57.09 18.53
N THR A 565 -36.58 57.78 19.66
CA THR A 565 -36.45 57.27 21.04
C THR A 565 -35.66 55.96 21.27
N ASN A 566 -34.60 56.02 22.07
CA ASN A 566 -34.60 55.51 23.45
C ASN A 566 -33.19 55.49 24.06
N ASP A 567 -33.13 56.09 25.24
CA ASP A 567 -32.43 55.66 26.45
C ASP A 567 -30.97 55.22 26.47
N SER A 568 -30.33 55.83 27.48
CA SER A 568 -29.29 55.31 28.36
C SER A 568 -27.85 55.25 27.84
N GLY A 569 -27.03 56.10 28.46
CA GLY A 569 -25.79 55.62 29.05
C GLY A 569 -24.49 56.11 28.42
N THR A 570 -23.90 57.08 29.13
CA THR A 570 -22.45 57.25 29.36
C THR A 570 -21.55 57.73 28.22
N ASP A 571 -21.18 59.01 28.36
CA ASP A 571 -19.81 59.50 28.55
C ASP A 571 -18.73 59.02 27.58
N LEU A 572 -18.30 59.91 26.67
CA LEU A 572 -17.02 60.63 26.76
C LEU A 572 -16.66 61.34 25.43
N LEU A 573 -16.44 62.64 25.56
CA LEU A 573 -15.52 63.50 24.79
C LEU A 573 -15.64 63.61 23.26
N ASN A 574 -16.20 64.76 22.87
CA ASN A 574 -15.77 65.66 21.79
C ASN A 574 -14.52 65.24 20.99
N ASN A 575 -14.73 64.96 19.70
CA ASN A 575 -14.00 65.68 18.65
C ASN A 575 -14.89 65.82 17.42
N SER A 576 -15.21 67.07 17.13
CA SER A 576 -15.98 67.53 15.99
C SER A 576 -15.25 67.32 14.66
N SER A 577 -16.02 66.90 13.65
CA SER A 577 -15.87 67.26 12.23
C SER A 577 -14.67 66.67 11.47
N ASN A 578 -14.86 65.49 10.87
CA ASN A 578 -14.22 65.09 9.60
C ASN A 578 -15.02 63.95 8.93
N ASN A 579 -16.17 64.29 8.35
CA ASN A 579 -16.89 63.39 7.43
C ASN A 579 -16.32 63.57 6.02
N LEU A 580 -15.13 62.99 5.77
CA LEU A 580 -14.57 62.81 4.43
C LEU A 580 -14.38 61.30 4.27
N LEU A 581 -15.27 60.67 3.50
CA LEU A 581 -15.36 59.22 3.33
C LEU A 581 -14.10 58.69 2.62
N LEU A 582 -13.12 58.22 3.40
CA LEU A 582 -12.19 57.18 2.95
C LEU A 582 -12.98 55.87 2.84
N LEU A 583 -13.45 55.55 1.64
CA LEU A 583 -13.86 54.19 1.31
C LEU A 583 -12.59 53.38 1.02
N SER A 584 -11.96 52.88 2.09
CA SER A 584 -10.97 51.81 2.01
C SER A 584 -11.65 50.55 1.49
N SER A 585 -11.33 50.20 0.24
CA SER A 585 -11.76 48.98 -0.42
C SER A 585 -11.07 47.76 0.16
N THR A 586 -11.70 47.12 1.15
CA THR A 586 -11.51 45.70 1.45
C THR A 586 -12.89 45.08 1.71
N ILE A 587 -13.63 44.76 0.65
CA ILE A 587 -14.76 43.84 0.74
C ILE A 587 -14.49 42.72 -0.27
N SER A 588 -13.91 41.67 0.28
CA SER A 588 -13.99 40.30 -0.20
C SER A 588 -15.47 39.91 -0.41
N SER A 589 -15.72 39.31 -1.56
CA SER A 589 -16.96 38.72 -2.03
C SER A 589 -17.70 37.90 -0.94
N PRO A 590 -19.01 38.10 -0.73
CA PRO A 590 -19.87 37.10 -0.14
C PRO A 590 -20.80 36.48 -1.18
N ASP A 591 -20.95 35.17 -1.03
CA ASP A 591 -21.70 34.24 -1.87
C ASP A 591 -23.19 34.58 -1.99
N LEU A 592 -23.72 34.50 -3.21
CA LEU A 592 -25.16 34.45 -3.48
C LEU A 592 -25.59 32.99 -3.65
N SER A 593 -26.26 32.43 -2.64
CA SER A 593 -27.08 31.23 -2.79
C SER A 593 -28.27 31.23 -1.83
N SER A 594 -29.39 30.69 -2.31
CA SER A 594 -30.70 30.45 -1.66
C SER A 594 -31.59 31.69 -1.50
N SER A 595 -32.68 31.81 -2.26
CA SER A 595 -34.00 31.13 -2.13
C SER A 595 -34.88 31.85 -1.11
N GLY A 596 -36.01 32.40 -1.59
CA GLY A 596 -36.97 33.10 -0.75
C GLY A 596 -38.03 33.85 -1.56
N THR A 597 -38.93 33.08 -2.16
CA THR A 597 -40.23 33.56 -2.64
C THR A 597 -40.99 34.29 -1.54
N ASN A 598 -41.43 35.53 -1.78
CA ASN A 598 -42.60 36.09 -1.12
C ASN A 598 -43.39 36.92 -2.14
N ALA A 599 -44.61 36.45 -2.35
CA ALA A 599 -45.65 37.10 -3.09
C ALA A 599 -46.37 38.17 -2.24
N ILE A 600 -47.24 38.91 -2.92
CA ILE A 600 -48.41 39.64 -2.38
C ILE A 600 -48.12 40.98 -1.68
N ASN A 601 -48.40 42.09 -2.36
CA ASN A 601 -49.55 42.95 -2.00
C ASN A 601 -49.78 44.05 -3.04
N THR A 602 -50.91 43.90 -3.71
CA THR A 602 -51.66 44.93 -4.43
C THR A 602 -52.35 45.86 -3.43
N SER A 603 -52.64 47.07 -3.91
CA SER A 603 -53.49 48.11 -3.31
C SER A 603 -52.91 48.87 -2.11
N SER A 604 -52.51 50.12 -2.36
CA SER A 604 -52.94 51.33 -1.62
C SER A 604 -52.20 52.56 -2.16
N GLN A 605 -52.91 53.35 -2.97
CA GLN A 605 -52.80 54.80 -3.13
C GLN A 605 -51.39 55.39 -3.31
N ALA A 606 -51.09 55.68 -4.58
CA ALA A 606 -50.02 56.56 -5.02
C ALA A 606 -50.15 57.96 -4.39
N LEU A 607 -49.36 58.23 -3.36
CA LEU A 607 -48.90 59.58 -3.05
C LEU A 607 -47.77 59.92 -4.02
N PRO A 608 -47.70 61.16 -4.54
CA PRO A 608 -46.75 61.51 -5.59
C PRO A 608 -45.32 61.32 -5.08
N ILE A 609 -44.55 60.54 -5.83
CA ILE A 609 -43.12 60.30 -5.65
C ILE A 609 -42.41 61.67 -5.73
N GLY A 610 -42.26 62.29 -4.57
CA GLY A 610 -41.37 63.41 -4.39
C GLY A 610 -39.96 62.95 -4.76
N THR A 611 -39.35 63.65 -5.71
CA THR A 611 -37.98 63.48 -6.17
C THR A 611 -36.99 63.72 -5.02
N ILE A 612 -36.80 62.70 -4.19
CA ILE A 612 -35.74 62.66 -3.18
C ILE A 612 -34.42 62.40 -3.92
N GLY A 613 -33.74 63.50 -4.27
CA GLY A 613 -32.28 63.55 -4.32
C GLY A 613 -31.52 62.90 -5.49
N ASN A 614 -31.97 62.97 -6.74
CA ASN A 614 -31.12 62.63 -7.91
C ASN A 614 -30.03 63.69 -8.16
N LYS A 615 -29.24 64.04 -7.14
CA LYS A 615 -28.19 65.06 -7.18
C LYS A 615 -26.99 64.65 -6.33
N PHE A 616 -25.79 65.08 -6.73
CA PHE A 616 -24.59 65.06 -5.89
C PHE A 616 -23.82 66.37 -6.07
N LYS A 617 -22.89 66.65 -5.17
CA LYS A 617 -22.12 67.89 -5.16
C LYS A 617 -20.65 67.65 -5.49
N LEU A 618 -20.10 68.53 -6.32
CA LEU A 618 -18.67 68.68 -6.56
C LEU A 618 -18.13 69.76 -5.61
N ILE A 619 -17.15 69.40 -4.80
CA ILE A 619 -16.48 70.30 -3.84
C ILE A 619 -15.12 70.66 -4.47
N ILE A 620 -14.96 71.91 -4.92
CA ILE A 620 -13.71 72.35 -5.57
C ILE A 620 -12.80 73.04 -4.55
N SER A 621 -13.40 73.77 -3.61
CA SER A 621 -12.72 74.46 -2.52
C SER A 621 -13.69 74.57 -1.34
N SER A 622 -13.20 74.97 -0.16
CA SER A 622 -14.02 75.22 1.02
C SER A 622 -15.15 76.24 0.79
N LYS A 623 -15.06 77.06 -0.27
CA LYS A 623 -16.04 78.09 -0.63
C LYS A 623 -16.85 77.80 -1.90
N THR A 624 -16.48 76.80 -2.72
CA THR A 624 -17.08 76.56 -4.03
C THR A 624 -17.61 75.14 -4.15
N GLU A 625 -18.94 75.02 -4.10
CA GLU A 625 -19.67 73.77 -4.33
C GLU A 625 -20.57 73.90 -5.57
N ILE A 626 -20.55 72.89 -6.44
CA ILE A 626 -21.44 72.80 -7.59
C ILE A 626 -22.37 71.61 -7.39
N SER A 627 -23.67 71.88 -7.31
CA SER A 627 -24.70 70.82 -7.31
C SER A 627 -25.02 70.38 -8.73
N LEU A 628 -24.88 69.07 -8.99
CA LEU A 628 -25.27 68.41 -10.22
C LEU A 628 -26.59 67.66 -10.02
N TYR A 629 -27.54 67.83 -10.93
CA TYR A 629 -28.84 67.16 -10.91
C TYR A 629 -28.99 66.27 -12.15
N PHE A 630 -29.54 65.08 -11.95
CA PHE A 630 -29.73 64.05 -12.97
C PHE A 630 -31.20 63.66 -13.04
N ASP A 631 -31.64 63.20 -14.20
CA ASP A 631 -33.03 62.78 -14.41
C ASP A 631 -33.28 61.38 -13.86
N THR A 632 -32.30 60.49 -13.99
CA THR A 632 -32.36 59.12 -13.45
C THR A 632 -31.36 58.91 -12.30
N PRO A 633 -31.70 58.07 -11.30
CA PRO A 633 -30.73 57.61 -10.31
C PRO A 633 -29.56 56.85 -10.93
N GLU A 634 -29.79 56.13 -12.03
CA GLU A 634 -28.75 55.38 -12.75
C GLU A 634 -27.69 56.30 -13.36
N GLU A 635 -28.09 57.36 -14.05
CA GLU A 635 -27.15 58.36 -14.58
C GLU A 635 -26.37 59.04 -13.46
N LYS A 636 -27.04 59.43 -12.37
CA LYS A 636 -26.39 59.97 -11.18
C LYS A 636 -25.29 59.02 -10.68
N ASN A 637 -25.63 57.74 -10.50
CA ASN A 637 -24.72 56.73 -9.97
C ASN A 637 -23.56 56.44 -10.93
N ASN A 638 -23.82 56.40 -12.24
CA ASN A 638 -22.80 56.20 -13.26
C ASN A 638 -21.79 57.36 -13.30
N TRP A 639 -22.27 58.60 -13.28
CA TRP A 639 -21.40 59.78 -13.20
C TRP A 639 -20.62 59.82 -11.89
N PHE A 640 -21.27 59.53 -10.76
CA PHE A 640 -20.61 59.48 -9.45
C PHE A 640 -19.51 58.41 -9.42
N ALA A 641 -19.80 57.21 -9.94
CA ALA A 641 -18.85 56.11 -10.01
C ALA A 641 -17.65 56.43 -10.91
N ASP A 642 -17.86 56.97 -12.10
CA ASP A 642 -16.77 57.30 -13.01
C ASP A 642 -15.87 58.43 -12.47
N ILE A 643 -16.44 59.45 -11.83
CA ILE A 643 -15.66 60.49 -11.14
C ILE A 643 -14.90 59.89 -9.96
N ALA A 644 -15.53 59.05 -9.14
CA ALA A 644 -14.86 58.39 -8.00
C ALA A 644 -13.70 57.48 -8.45
N ILE A 645 -13.89 56.69 -9.52
CA ILE A 645 -12.86 55.81 -10.08
C ILE A 645 -11.69 56.64 -10.63
N THR A 646 -11.97 57.76 -11.29
CA THR A 646 -10.93 58.62 -11.87
C THR A 646 -10.12 59.35 -10.81
N LEU A 647 -10.77 59.87 -9.76
CA LEU A 647 -10.10 60.43 -8.59
C LEU A 647 -9.21 59.38 -7.90
N ASN A 648 -9.73 58.18 -7.66
CA ASN A 648 -8.94 57.09 -7.08
C ASN A 648 -7.72 56.72 -7.94
N ARG A 649 -7.87 56.68 -9.27
CA ARG A 649 -6.76 56.42 -10.21
C ARG A 649 -5.69 57.51 -10.15
N LEU A 650 -6.08 58.79 -10.07
CA LEU A 650 -5.15 59.90 -9.90
C LEU A 650 -4.41 59.82 -8.56
N GLU A 651 -5.12 59.52 -7.47
CA GLU A 651 -4.48 59.32 -6.16
C GLU A 651 -3.50 58.15 -6.16
N THR A 652 -3.84 57.03 -6.82
CA THR A 652 -2.91 55.89 -6.92
C THR A 652 -1.69 56.23 -7.77
N GLN A 653 -1.86 56.95 -8.88
CA GLN A 653 -0.74 57.43 -9.69
C GLN A 653 0.17 58.37 -8.90
N LYS A 654 -0.39 59.30 -8.12
CA LYS A 654 0.38 60.20 -7.24
C LYS A 654 1.15 59.43 -6.17
N LYS A 655 0.50 58.48 -5.47
CA LYS A 655 1.17 57.61 -4.49
C LYS A 655 2.28 56.77 -5.12
N ASN A 656 2.09 56.26 -6.34
CA ASN A 656 3.12 55.50 -7.06
C ASN A 656 4.28 56.38 -7.51
N PHE A 657 3.99 57.61 -7.95
CA PHE A 657 5.01 58.59 -8.31
C PHE A 657 5.83 59.03 -7.08
N GLU A 658 5.18 59.35 -5.96
CA GLU A 658 5.84 59.65 -4.68
C GLU A 658 6.70 58.48 -4.19
N LYS A 659 6.21 57.23 -4.31
CA LYS A 659 7.02 56.04 -4.03
C LYS A 659 8.23 55.92 -4.94
N SER A 660 8.08 56.21 -6.25
CA SER A 660 9.19 56.17 -7.20
C SER A 660 10.25 57.23 -6.91
N ILE A 661 9.84 58.44 -6.51
CA ILE A 661 10.75 59.51 -6.07
C ILE A 661 11.46 59.10 -4.77
N ASN A 662 10.74 58.59 -3.78
CA ASN A 662 11.35 58.15 -2.53
C ASN A 662 12.35 57.01 -2.76
N LEU A 663 12.06 56.06 -3.65
CA LEU A 663 13.01 55.00 -4.04
C LEU A 663 14.24 55.56 -4.78
N GLN A 664 14.07 56.58 -5.63
CA GLN A 664 15.18 57.27 -6.29
C GLN A 664 15.99 58.17 -5.34
N THR A 665 15.40 58.63 -4.24
CA THR A 665 16.10 59.45 -3.23
C THR A 665 16.84 58.57 -2.22
N ILE A 666 16.42 57.31 -2.05
CA ILE A 666 17.08 56.30 -1.22
C ILE A 666 18.27 55.64 -1.94
N ASN A 667 18.17 55.44 -3.27
CA ASN A 667 19.30 55.02 -4.12
C ASN A 667 20.26 56.17 -4.38
#